data_AF-A0A6F9DTW2-F1
#
_entry.id   AF-A0A6F9DTW2-F1
#
_cell.length_a   1.000
_cell.length_b   1.000
_cell.length_c   1.000
_cell.angle_alpha   90.00
_cell.angle_beta   90.00
_cell.angle_gamma   90.00
#
_symmetry.space_group_name_H-M   'P 1'
#
loop_
_entity.id
_entity.type
_entity.pdbx_description
1 polymer ?
#
loop_
_entity_poly.entity_id
_entity_poly.type
_entity_poly.pdbx_seq_one_letter_code
_entity_poly.pdbx_strand_id
1 'polypeptide(L)'
;MMLNSPHLFVQSQTPVSTSRGTTEQLQSSHHQINKSDDCYDDFERRFAKLSNDMDVIKTMQTMSLLNNAGQPQVSPQTTSTPLRSEYRSFESRPNRNYAGKAKYVPVSRSKFPPPRDQPASHRLCYYHSIYGMNASKCRPNCILWSNEHQQLRAQSITYRGRRPASKRKTFTIKDKNNNLSFLVDSGSDVSIVPAWFAKCFYNKKSVYLYGAAGKGFTSFGETRVSVNFNLSRSFRWRFLVCAVRQPILGADFLRHYNLLIDIRRRKLISQSNKNTVKSPSLPKRKRPIYKPNGLDPENYHLLLLTLSLKKMSKKTVNDLQTPALIVYQHVVEENCNRMIQLAQSSGVTLRPHFKTTKCLQAAIMQTNGTKRCMVVSTLPEAELLLENGFDDILYGVPLSVKKVQRCKELSHKMELFSVMIDDIHVAKMLQNYPLDNGKMWSVMLKVCCENGRAGMPYDTQQVIETVKLLADSNCMRLKGLYAHCGETYHCNEVKEVQGIANKTTSKLLEVVEKLKANGLECLEYGIGCTPTCSNPTSSMSQLTEWHPGNYVLYDQMQMIIGSCQQADIGCFVLTTVIGHYPDEKRNYMIVDCGFTALSLHGGGDCCGKTPGSGYGFIVNHPELKLASMSQEHGIVKSKNPTKAIDFSKYPLGYQLRIFPDHSCATCCMHEVFHIADKNDNIIDEWVPVKGW
;
A
#
# COMPACT_ATOMS: atom_id res chain seq x y z
N MET A 1 -35.14 1.18 2.37
CA MET A 1 -33.71 1.08 2.75
C MET A 1 -32.90 0.77 1.51
N MET A 2 -32.15 1.75 1.01
CA MET A 2 -31.33 1.63 -0.21
C MET A 2 -29.99 0.97 0.12
N LEU A 3 -29.63 -0.07 -0.63
CA LEU A 3 -28.34 -0.75 -0.54
C LEU A 3 -27.49 -0.41 -1.78
N ASN A 4 -26.34 0.20 -1.54
CA ASN A 4 -25.31 0.53 -2.52
C ASN A 4 -24.67 -0.76 -3.09
N SER A 5 -24.65 -0.89 -4.42
CA SER A 5 -23.86 -1.87 -5.16
C SER A 5 -22.94 -1.12 -6.14
N PRO A 6 -21.64 -1.47 -6.29
CA PRO A 6 -20.76 -0.77 -7.21
C PRO A 6 -20.98 -1.28 -8.64
N HIS A 7 -21.48 -0.39 -9.50
CA HIS A 7 -21.73 -0.59 -10.93
C HIS A 7 -20.60 0.05 -11.77
N LEU A 8 -20.40 -0.36 -13.04
CA LEU A 8 -19.48 0.36 -13.93
C LEU A 8 -20.17 1.65 -14.44
N PHE A 9 -19.61 2.81 -14.07
CA PHE A 9 -20.13 4.09 -14.53
C PHE A 9 -19.45 4.58 -15.82
N VAL A 10 -20.23 5.23 -16.69
CA VAL A 10 -19.75 6.06 -17.81
C VAL A 10 -20.12 7.51 -17.50
N GLN A 11 -19.14 8.41 -17.37
CA GLN A 11 -19.40 9.85 -17.29
C GLN A 11 -19.28 10.50 -18.68
N SER A 12 -20.36 11.12 -19.16
CA SER A 12 -20.36 11.99 -20.35
C SER A 12 -20.76 13.41 -19.96
N GLN A 13 -19.88 14.39 -20.18
CA GLN A 13 -20.20 15.81 -20.04
C GLN A 13 -20.76 16.36 -21.36
N THR A 14 -21.96 16.94 -21.31
CA THR A 14 -22.45 17.96 -22.26
C THR A 14 -23.18 19.08 -21.48
N PRO A 15 -23.11 20.35 -21.92
CA PRO A 15 -23.47 21.49 -21.09
C PRO A 15 -24.85 22.12 -21.42
N VAL A 16 -25.24 23.04 -20.52
CA VAL A 16 -26.25 24.13 -20.63
C VAL A 16 -27.68 23.79 -20.18
N SER A 17 -28.15 24.40 -19.08
CA SER A 17 -28.93 25.65 -19.11
C SER A 17 -29.52 26.01 -17.73
N THR A 18 -29.48 27.31 -17.44
CA THR A 18 -30.00 28.06 -16.29
C THR A 18 -31.49 27.87 -15.99
N SER A 19 -31.86 27.86 -14.70
CA SER A 19 -33.07 28.54 -14.22
C SER A 19 -32.98 28.90 -12.72
N ARG A 20 -33.56 30.05 -12.40
CA ARG A 20 -33.63 30.75 -11.11
C ARG A 20 -34.72 30.18 -10.19
N GLY A 21 -34.60 30.41 -8.89
CA GLY A 21 -35.69 30.33 -7.90
C GLY A 21 -35.15 30.08 -6.49
N THR A 22 -34.81 31.14 -5.74
CA THR A 22 -35.61 31.71 -4.62
C THR A 22 -35.44 30.99 -3.26
N THR A 23 -34.67 31.66 -2.40
CA THR A 23 -34.85 31.90 -0.96
C THR A 23 -35.99 31.20 -0.22
N GLU A 24 -35.67 30.55 0.90
CA GLU A 24 -36.37 30.79 2.18
C GLU A 24 -35.50 30.39 3.38
N GLN A 25 -35.39 31.33 4.31
CA GLN A 25 -34.81 31.20 5.65
C GLN A 25 -35.85 30.53 6.56
N LEU A 26 -35.42 29.72 7.54
CA LEU A 26 -36.14 29.56 8.80
C LEU A 26 -35.14 29.29 9.94
N GLN A 27 -35.19 30.17 10.93
CA GLN A 27 -34.43 30.15 12.17
C GLN A 27 -35.10 29.26 13.24
N SER A 28 -34.25 28.77 14.14
CA SER A 28 -34.39 28.59 15.59
C SER A 28 -35.59 27.84 16.20
N SER A 29 -35.26 26.86 17.05
CA SER A 29 -35.75 26.86 18.44
C SER A 29 -34.91 25.96 19.35
N HIS A 30 -34.43 26.58 20.44
CA HIS A 30 -33.83 25.97 21.62
C HIS A 30 -34.80 25.04 22.37
N HIS A 31 -34.28 23.96 22.96
CA HIS A 31 -34.77 23.44 24.24
C HIS A 31 -33.60 22.86 25.07
N GLN A 32 -33.33 23.54 26.19
CA GLN A 32 -32.57 23.04 27.33
C GLN A 32 -33.53 22.29 28.27
N ILE A 33 -33.12 21.13 28.78
CA ILE A 33 -33.66 20.56 30.03
C ILE A 33 -32.46 20.14 30.89
N ASN A 34 -32.53 20.52 32.17
CA ASN A 34 -31.53 20.34 33.22
C ASN A 34 -31.50 18.92 33.81
N LYS A 35 -30.27 18.51 34.18
CA LYS A 35 -29.79 17.80 35.38
C LYS A 35 -30.66 16.73 36.08
N SER A 36 -30.04 15.56 36.27
CA SER A 36 -30.03 14.84 37.56
C SER A 36 -28.73 14.01 37.68
N ASP A 37 -27.92 14.34 38.69
CA ASP A 37 -26.78 13.58 39.19
C ASP A 37 -27.28 12.34 39.96
N ASP A 38 -26.63 11.18 39.80
CA ASP A 38 -26.22 10.26 40.88
C ASP A 38 -25.80 8.88 40.35
N CYS A 39 -24.85 8.27 41.06
CA CYS A 39 -24.38 6.88 41.02
C CYS A 39 -23.01 6.64 40.36
N TYR A 40 -21.97 7.11 41.05
CA TYR A 40 -20.61 6.58 41.06
C TYR A 40 -20.35 6.11 42.50
N ASP A 41 -20.53 4.81 42.80
CA ASP A 41 -19.97 4.11 43.97
C ASP A 41 -20.60 2.70 44.12
N ASP A 42 -20.23 1.72 43.29
CA ASP A 42 -20.51 0.30 43.63
C ASP A 42 -19.61 -0.76 42.95
N PHE A 43 -18.31 -0.49 42.78
CA PHE A 43 -17.40 -1.53 42.26
C PHE A 43 -16.12 -1.76 43.08
N GLU A 44 -15.75 -0.81 43.95
CA GLU A 44 -14.56 -0.89 44.81
C GLU A 44 -14.75 -1.72 46.10
N ARG A 45 -15.93 -2.29 46.36
CA ARG A 45 -16.25 -2.96 47.65
C ARG A 45 -16.33 -4.49 47.62
N ARG A 46 -15.98 -5.17 46.52
CA ARG A 46 -16.23 -6.63 46.41
C ARG A 46 -15.07 -7.57 46.11
N PHE A 47 -13.80 -7.13 46.16
CA PHE A 47 -12.68 -8.08 46.09
C PHE A 47 -11.54 -7.86 47.10
N ALA A 48 -11.83 -7.20 48.23
CA ALA A 48 -10.97 -7.17 49.41
C ALA A 48 -11.51 -8.11 50.50
N LYS A 49 -11.35 -9.42 50.32
CA LYS A 49 -11.39 -10.43 51.40
C LYS A 49 -10.95 -11.79 50.86
N LEU A 50 -9.64 -12.01 50.88
CA LEU A 50 -8.95 -13.30 51.04
C LEU A 50 -7.44 -13.03 50.95
N SER A 51 -6.92 -12.34 51.97
CA SER A 51 -5.50 -12.38 52.33
C SER A 51 -5.42 -13.02 53.71
N ASN A 52 -4.73 -14.15 53.80
CA ASN A 52 -3.77 -14.49 54.85
C ASN A 52 -3.44 -15.98 54.71
N ASP A 53 -2.20 -16.27 54.33
CA ASP A 53 -1.35 -17.12 55.17
C ASP A 53 0.14 -16.97 54.78
N MET A 54 0.89 -16.47 55.77
CA MET A 54 2.23 -16.86 56.23
C MET A 54 3.48 -16.69 55.33
N ASP A 55 4.23 -15.62 55.67
CA ASP A 55 5.62 -15.61 56.16
C ASP A 55 6.70 -16.50 55.50
N VAL A 56 7.73 -15.85 54.92
CA VAL A 56 9.13 -15.97 55.39
C VAL A 56 9.86 -14.62 55.20
N ILE A 57 10.32 -14.05 56.31
CA ILE A 57 11.16 -12.84 56.44
C ILE A 57 12.64 -13.22 56.66
N LYS A 58 13.54 -12.28 56.31
CA LYS A 58 14.97 -12.06 56.70
C LYS A 58 16.03 -12.53 55.71
N THR A 59 16.75 -11.57 55.11
CA THR A 59 17.96 -10.99 55.75
C THR A 59 18.41 -9.72 54.99
N MET A 60 18.19 -8.55 55.58
CA MET A 60 19.00 -7.34 55.37
C MET A 60 19.23 -6.74 56.75
N GLN A 61 20.50 -6.51 57.12
CA GLN A 61 21.00 -5.32 57.84
C GLN A 61 22.36 -5.60 58.50
N THR A 62 23.37 -4.84 58.07
CA THR A 62 24.47 -4.20 58.84
C THR A 62 25.47 -3.65 57.81
N MET A 63 26.03 -2.44 57.83
CA MET A 63 25.99 -1.25 58.69
C MET A 63 26.33 -0.02 57.83
N SER A 64 25.91 1.15 58.30
CA SER A 64 26.24 2.46 57.75
C SER A 64 27.40 3.14 58.51
N LEU A 65 28.14 4.00 57.80
CA LEU A 65 28.94 5.17 58.27
C LEU A 65 30.32 4.89 58.93
N LEU A 66 31.40 5.42 58.30
CA LEU A 66 32.18 6.59 58.79
C LEU A 66 33.43 6.89 57.91
N ASN A 67 33.58 8.18 57.59
CA ASN A 67 34.80 9.01 57.45
C ASN A 67 35.90 8.78 56.38
N ASN A 68 36.02 9.81 55.52
CA ASN A 68 37.19 10.67 55.25
C ASN A 68 38.58 10.22 55.75
N ALA A 69 39.55 10.14 54.83
CA ALA A 69 40.76 10.99 54.75
C ALA A 69 41.88 10.34 53.91
N GLY A 70 42.59 11.14 53.10
CA GLY A 70 44.00 10.90 52.76
C GLY A 70 44.33 10.51 51.30
N GLN A 71 44.83 11.48 50.53
CA GLN A 71 45.74 11.23 49.40
C GLN A 71 47.15 10.84 49.91
N PRO A 72 48.05 10.37 49.02
CA PRO A 72 49.04 11.32 48.49
C PRO A 72 49.34 11.21 46.98
N GLN A 73 49.84 12.33 46.46
CA GLN A 73 50.35 12.59 45.11
C GLN A 73 51.69 11.90 44.81
N VAL A 74 51.99 11.67 43.51
CA VAL A 74 53.26 12.05 42.85
C VAL A 74 53.02 12.35 41.35
N SER A 75 53.57 13.44 40.85
CA SER A 75 53.75 13.86 39.43
C SER A 75 55.25 14.25 39.24
N PRO A 76 55.82 14.82 38.13
CA PRO A 76 55.22 15.33 36.88
C PRO A 76 56.10 15.21 35.56
N GLN A 77 55.60 15.87 34.49
CA GLN A 77 56.26 16.48 33.29
C GLN A 77 56.57 15.56 32.08
N THR A 78 56.36 15.93 30.80
CA THR A 78 56.61 17.22 30.11
C THR A 78 55.77 17.43 28.82
N THR A 79 55.27 18.67 28.63
CA THR A 79 55.20 19.53 27.42
C THR A 79 54.90 18.97 26.01
N SER A 80 53.82 19.45 25.36
CA SER A 80 53.85 20.50 24.30
C SER A 80 52.57 20.55 23.43
N THR A 81 52.06 21.77 23.22
CA THR A 81 51.20 22.22 22.11
C THR A 81 52.04 23.22 21.28
N PRO A 82 51.83 23.47 19.96
CA PRO A 82 50.64 24.16 19.38
C PRO A 82 50.15 23.55 18.03
N LEU A 83 48.84 23.47 17.77
CA LEU A 83 47.97 24.41 17.01
C LEU A 83 48.27 24.63 15.50
N ARG A 84 47.31 24.15 14.68
CA ARG A 84 46.50 24.90 13.67
C ARG A 84 47.17 25.40 12.37
N SER A 85 46.64 24.98 11.22
CA SER A 85 46.34 25.82 10.03
C SER A 85 45.74 24.95 8.90
N GLU A 86 44.50 25.22 8.50
CA GLU A 86 44.11 25.98 7.28
C GLU A 86 43.90 25.08 6.05
N TYR A 87 42.63 24.88 5.71
CA TYR A 87 42.17 24.41 4.41
C TYR A 87 41.91 25.62 3.51
N ARG A 88 42.60 25.71 2.37
CA ARG A 88 42.21 26.57 1.23
C ARG A 88 42.55 25.90 -0.11
N SER A 89 41.50 25.69 -0.91
CA SER A 89 41.35 25.96 -2.36
C SER A 89 42.44 25.55 -3.37
N PHE A 90 42.08 24.81 -4.43
CA PHE A 90 41.95 25.30 -5.83
C PHE A 90 41.81 24.15 -6.86
N GLU A 91 40.77 24.25 -7.69
CA GLU A 91 40.63 24.04 -9.15
C GLU A 91 41.31 22.91 -9.97
N SER A 92 40.44 22.20 -10.71
CA SER A 92 40.46 21.78 -12.14
C SER A 92 41.68 21.12 -12.85
N ARG A 93 41.43 19.86 -13.31
CA ARG A 93 41.70 19.20 -14.65
C ARG A 93 43.17 19.12 -15.17
N PRO A 94 43.62 18.03 -15.87
CA PRO A 94 43.04 17.59 -17.16
C PRO A 94 43.10 16.08 -17.55
N ASN A 95 42.40 15.80 -18.66
CA ASN A 95 42.37 14.58 -19.49
C ASN A 95 43.74 14.00 -19.87
N ARG A 96 43.82 12.66 -20.00
CA ARG A 96 44.72 12.00 -20.96
C ARG A 96 44.04 10.81 -21.66
N ASN A 97 44.10 10.88 -23.00
CA ASN A 97 43.66 9.89 -23.98
C ASN A 97 44.53 8.62 -23.96
N TYR A 98 43.93 7.47 -24.32
CA TYR A 98 44.58 6.49 -25.20
C TYR A 98 43.55 5.91 -26.18
N ALA A 99 43.91 5.97 -27.46
CA ALA A 99 43.12 5.57 -28.61
C ALA A 99 43.34 4.09 -28.98
N GLY A 100 42.30 3.44 -29.49
CA GLY A 100 42.37 2.13 -30.16
C GLY A 100 41.18 1.96 -31.12
N LYS A 101 41.48 1.93 -32.41
CA LYS A 101 40.57 2.00 -33.57
C LYS A 101 39.82 0.68 -33.84
N ALA A 102 38.56 0.76 -34.30
CA ALA A 102 38.05 -0.03 -35.44
C ALA A 102 36.74 0.59 -35.99
N LYS A 103 36.70 0.77 -37.32
CA LYS A 103 35.72 1.53 -38.09
C LYS A 103 34.47 0.72 -38.41
N TYR A 104 33.31 1.38 -38.35
CA TYR A 104 32.04 0.92 -38.90
C TYR A 104 31.93 1.38 -40.37
N VAL A 105 31.60 0.46 -41.28
CA VAL A 105 31.19 0.78 -42.67
C VAL A 105 30.00 -0.09 -43.03
N PRO A 106 28.83 0.48 -43.37
CA PRO A 106 27.84 -0.21 -44.18
C PRO A 106 27.99 0.22 -45.64
N VAL A 107 28.20 -0.78 -46.49
CA VAL A 107 28.23 -0.70 -47.94
C VAL A 107 26.84 -0.33 -48.48
N SER A 108 26.78 0.68 -49.34
CA SER A 108 25.60 0.99 -50.16
C SER A 108 25.46 -0.02 -51.29
N ARG A 109 24.24 -0.53 -51.54
CA ARG A 109 23.85 -1.07 -52.85
C ARG A 109 23.03 -0.04 -53.62
N SER A 110 23.37 0.07 -54.89
CA SER A 110 23.05 1.11 -55.85
C SER A 110 21.63 1.06 -56.44
N LYS A 111 21.33 2.15 -57.16
CA LYS A 111 20.06 2.67 -57.68
C LYS A 111 19.42 1.83 -58.80
N PHE A 112 18.08 1.83 -58.81
CA PHE A 112 17.24 1.97 -60.01
C PHE A 112 16.11 2.98 -59.68
N PRO A 113 15.90 4.07 -60.43
CA PRO A 113 14.68 4.87 -60.36
C PRO A 113 13.77 4.47 -61.53
N PRO A 114 12.47 4.13 -61.33
CA PRO A 114 11.37 5.06 -61.70
C PRO A 114 10.00 4.72 -61.03
N PRO A 115 8.83 5.32 -61.39
CA PRO A 115 8.54 6.48 -62.23
C PRO A 115 7.79 7.62 -61.50
N ARG A 116 7.65 8.75 -62.22
CA ARG A 116 6.89 9.96 -61.88
C ARG A 116 5.39 9.70 -61.68
N ASP A 117 4.78 10.61 -60.91
CA ASP A 117 3.36 10.72 -60.58
C ASP A 117 2.40 10.50 -61.76
N GLN A 118 1.35 9.69 -61.53
CA GLN A 118 0.08 9.65 -62.26
C GLN A 118 -1.05 9.06 -61.37
N PRO A 119 -2.35 9.26 -61.70
CA PRO A 119 -3.27 10.02 -60.85
C PRO A 119 -4.18 9.20 -59.92
N ALA A 120 -4.90 9.94 -59.08
CA ALA A 120 -5.84 9.51 -58.05
C ALA A 120 -6.78 8.36 -58.48
N SER A 121 -6.58 7.17 -57.91
CA SER A 121 -7.70 6.27 -57.59
C SER A 121 -7.38 5.13 -56.60
N HIS A 122 -6.12 4.74 -56.34
CA HIS A 122 -5.84 3.70 -55.33
C HIS A 122 -4.62 4.04 -54.43
N ARG A 123 -4.86 4.39 -53.15
CA ARG A 123 -3.90 4.88 -52.14
C ARG A 123 -3.05 3.78 -51.44
N LEU A 124 -2.63 2.73 -52.15
CA LEU A 124 -1.76 1.69 -51.59
C LEU A 124 -0.30 1.95 -51.99
N CYS A 125 0.63 1.95 -51.03
CA CYS A 125 2.05 2.13 -51.34
C CYS A 125 2.62 0.88 -52.02
N TYR A 126 3.68 1.06 -52.82
CA TYR A 126 4.37 -0.01 -53.56
C TYR A 126 4.60 -1.28 -52.71
N TYR A 127 5.13 -1.14 -51.50
CA TYR A 127 5.42 -2.28 -50.63
C TYR A 127 4.17 -3.06 -50.20
N HIS A 128 3.05 -2.38 -49.93
CA HIS A 128 1.79 -3.06 -49.59
C HIS A 128 1.05 -3.60 -50.81
N SER A 129 1.31 -3.07 -52.01
CA SER A 129 0.79 -3.66 -53.25
C SER A 129 1.48 -5.00 -53.59
N ILE A 130 2.77 -5.15 -53.24
CA ILE A 130 3.57 -6.35 -53.55
C ILE A 130 3.49 -7.39 -52.43
N TYR A 131 3.63 -6.99 -51.16
CA TYR A 131 3.77 -7.92 -50.03
C TYR A 131 2.52 -8.01 -49.16
N GLY A 132 1.44 -7.33 -49.52
CA GLY A 132 0.22 -7.25 -48.71
C GLY A 132 0.53 -6.78 -47.27
N MET A 133 -0.17 -7.35 -46.29
CA MET A 133 -0.02 -6.98 -44.86
C MET A 133 1.32 -7.39 -44.23
N ASN A 134 2.18 -8.11 -44.95
CA ASN A 134 3.50 -8.55 -44.47
C ASN A 134 4.62 -7.53 -44.81
N ALA A 135 4.28 -6.38 -45.42
CA ALA A 135 5.24 -5.35 -45.76
C ALA A 135 5.83 -4.67 -44.50
N SER A 136 7.16 -4.72 -44.32
CA SER A 136 7.86 -4.13 -43.17
C SER A 136 8.32 -2.68 -43.38
N LYS A 137 8.21 -2.15 -44.60
CA LYS A 137 8.53 -0.76 -44.95
C LYS A 137 7.33 -0.14 -45.64
N CYS A 138 6.67 0.82 -45.02
CA CYS A 138 5.56 1.54 -45.63
C CYS A 138 5.93 3.03 -45.80
N ARG A 139 5.30 3.72 -46.77
CA ARG A 139 5.57 5.13 -47.05
C ARG A 139 4.51 6.02 -46.39
N PRO A 140 4.87 7.25 -45.97
CA PRO A 140 3.92 8.26 -45.52
C PRO A 140 2.83 8.47 -46.58
N ASN A 141 1.57 8.58 -46.16
CA ASN A 141 0.35 8.72 -46.98
C ASN A 141 -0.25 7.43 -47.58
N CYS A 142 0.22 6.25 -47.20
CA CYS A 142 -0.49 5.00 -47.49
C CYS A 142 -1.81 4.90 -46.69
N ILE A 143 -2.91 4.44 -47.29
CA ILE A 143 -4.19 4.25 -46.58
C ILE A 143 -4.10 3.30 -45.37
N LEU A 144 -3.13 2.38 -45.37
CA LEU A 144 -2.88 1.45 -44.25
C LEU A 144 -1.93 2.02 -43.18
N TRP A 145 -1.55 3.29 -43.27
CA TRP A 145 -0.61 3.94 -42.35
C TRP A 145 -1.30 4.53 -41.13
N SER A 146 -1.35 3.77 -40.04
CA SER A 146 -1.23 4.33 -38.68
C SER A 146 -0.47 3.35 -37.80
N ASN A 147 0.73 3.72 -37.36
CA ASN A 147 1.57 2.90 -36.48
C ASN A 147 0.85 2.47 -35.18
N GLU A 148 -0.13 3.25 -34.72
CA GLU A 148 -0.98 2.92 -33.57
C GLU A 148 -1.79 1.62 -33.78
N HIS A 149 -2.42 1.41 -34.94
CA HIS A 149 -3.25 0.22 -35.16
C HIS A 149 -2.41 -1.08 -35.17
N GLN A 150 -1.19 -1.04 -35.71
CA GLN A 150 -0.30 -2.20 -35.70
C GLN A 150 0.23 -2.50 -34.28
N GLN A 151 0.59 -1.48 -33.49
CA GLN A 151 0.97 -1.63 -32.09
C GLN A 151 -0.18 -2.16 -31.22
N LEU A 152 -1.41 -1.68 -31.42
CA LEU A 152 -2.60 -2.13 -30.69
C LEU A 152 -2.98 -3.58 -31.03
N ARG A 153 -2.86 -3.98 -32.31
CA ARG A 153 -2.98 -5.39 -32.71
C ARG A 153 -1.93 -6.25 -32.03
N ALA A 154 -0.66 -5.83 -32.04
CA ALA A 154 0.41 -6.53 -31.35
C ALA A 154 0.15 -6.66 -29.84
N GLN A 155 -0.31 -5.61 -29.15
CA GLN A 155 -0.69 -5.64 -27.73
C GLN A 155 -1.85 -6.61 -27.45
N SER A 156 -2.84 -6.72 -28.34
CA SER A 156 -3.92 -7.71 -28.18
C SER A 156 -3.48 -9.15 -28.47
N ILE A 157 -2.43 -9.33 -29.29
CA ILE A 157 -1.85 -10.62 -29.66
C ILE A 157 -0.85 -11.12 -28.61
N THR A 158 -0.13 -10.25 -27.91
CA THR A 158 0.76 -10.63 -26.79
C THR A 158 -0.01 -11.27 -25.61
N TYR A 159 -1.30 -10.96 -25.45
CA TYR A 159 -2.22 -11.67 -24.53
C TYR A 159 -2.65 -13.08 -25.01
N ARG A 160 -2.18 -13.56 -26.17
CA ARG A 160 -2.39 -14.94 -26.68
C ARG A 160 -1.37 -15.96 -26.15
N GLY A 161 -0.58 -15.63 -25.13
CA GLY A 161 0.25 -16.63 -24.44
C GLY A 161 -0.57 -17.88 -24.07
N ARG A 162 -0.02 -19.07 -24.37
CA ARG A 162 -0.65 -20.38 -24.08
C ARG A 162 -0.78 -20.56 -22.57
N ARG A 163 -1.94 -20.21 -22.01
CA ARG A 163 -2.43 -20.83 -20.76
C ARG A 163 -3.29 -22.05 -21.11
N PRO A 164 -3.19 -23.17 -20.38
CA PRO A 164 -4.08 -24.30 -20.56
C PRO A 164 -5.53 -23.83 -20.41
N ALA A 165 -6.44 -24.36 -21.23
CA ALA A 165 -7.86 -24.11 -21.11
C ALA A 165 -8.36 -24.56 -19.73
N SER A 166 -8.33 -23.67 -18.74
CA SER A 166 -8.91 -23.95 -17.44
C SER A 166 -10.41 -24.14 -17.67
N LYS A 167 -10.94 -25.26 -17.16
CA LYS A 167 -12.32 -25.75 -17.31
C LYS A 167 -13.33 -24.84 -16.57
N ARG A 168 -13.33 -23.53 -16.82
CA ARG A 168 -14.26 -22.59 -16.19
C ARG A 168 -15.56 -22.53 -16.97
N LYS A 169 -16.65 -22.51 -16.20
CA LYS A 169 -18.06 -22.60 -16.60
C LYS A 169 -18.59 -21.23 -17.08
N THR A 170 -17.88 -20.52 -17.93
CA THR A 170 -18.32 -19.20 -18.41
C THR A 170 -19.47 -19.35 -19.41
N PHE A 171 -20.49 -18.49 -19.31
CA PHE A 171 -21.62 -18.50 -20.24
C PHE A 171 -21.26 -17.69 -21.48
N THR A 172 -20.93 -18.38 -22.57
CA THR A 172 -20.57 -17.74 -23.84
C THR A 172 -21.56 -18.09 -24.95
N ILE A 173 -21.70 -17.16 -25.91
CA ILE A 173 -22.52 -17.33 -27.11
C ILE A 173 -21.68 -17.00 -28.33
N LYS A 174 -21.79 -17.84 -29.36
CA LYS A 174 -21.01 -17.69 -30.59
C LYS A 174 -21.78 -16.88 -31.62
N ASP A 175 -21.16 -15.83 -32.14
CA ASP A 175 -21.61 -15.14 -33.35
C ASP A 175 -21.38 -16.04 -34.58
N LYS A 176 -22.44 -16.30 -35.34
CA LYS A 176 -22.37 -17.08 -36.58
C LYS A 176 -21.67 -16.34 -37.71
N ASN A 177 -21.73 -15.00 -37.72
CA ASN A 177 -21.19 -14.22 -38.83
C ASN A 177 -19.66 -14.24 -38.84
N ASN A 178 -19.03 -14.11 -37.67
CA ASN A 178 -17.57 -13.96 -37.56
C ASN A 178 -16.90 -15.02 -36.68
N ASN A 179 -17.64 -16.05 -36.26
CA ASN A 179 -17.18 -17.12 -35.35
C ASN A 179 -16.65 -16.65 -33.98
N LEU A 180 -16.93 -15.40 -33.61
CA LEU A 180 -16.46 -14.81 -32.37
C LEU A 180 -17.33 -15.29 -31.21
N SER A 181 -16.72 -15.87 -30.18
CA SER A 181 -17.42 -16.25 -28.95
C SER A 181 -17.48 -15.05 -28.03
N PHE A 182 -18.67 -14.59 -27.64
CA PHE A 182 -18.91 -13.51 -26.70
C PHE A 182 -19.17 -14.07 -25.30
N LEU A 183 -18.59 -13.45 -24.28
CA LEU A 183 -18.99 -13.68 -22.89
C LEU A 183 -20.26 -12.87 -22.64
N VAL A 184 -21.27 -13.49 -22.04
CA VAL A 184 -22.48 -12.78 -21.65
C VAL A 184 -22.33 -12.38 -20.18
N ASP A 185 -22.31 -11.08 -19.92
CA ASP A 185 -22.04 -10.53 -18.60
C ASP A 185 -23.01 -9.39 -18.28
N SER A 186 -24.04 -9.69 -17.48
CA SER A 186 -24.98 -8.67 -17.01
C SER A 186 -24.36 -7.70 -15.99
N GLY A 187 -23.18 -8.01 -15.44
CA GLY A 187 -22.44 -7.12 -14.54
C GLY A 187 -21.58 -6.09 -15.29
N SER A 188 -21.51 -6.16 -16.63
CA SER A 188 -20.79 -5.18 -17.44
C SER A 188 -21.75 -4.14 -18.00
N ASP A 189 -21.57 -2.86 -17.71
CA ASP A 189 -22.46 -1.81 -18.23
C ASP A 189 -22.30 -1.54 -19.73
N VAL A 190 -21.21 -1.99 -20.36
CA VAL A 190 -20.88 -1.72 -21.76
C VAL A 190 -20.46 -2.97 -22.51
N SER A 191 -20.85 -3.07 -23.77
CA SER A 191 -20.44 -4.16 -24.65
C SER A 191 -19.13 -3.83 -25.36
N ILE A 192 -18.17 -4.74 -25.31
CA ILE A 192 -16.80 -4.51 -25.80
C ILE A 192 -16.33 -5.58 -26.78
N VAL A 193 -15.47 -5.18 -27.71
CA VAL A 193 -14.77 -6.09 -28.64
C VAL A 193 -13.25 -5.86 -28.64
N PRO A 194 -12.45 -6.91 -28.94
CA PRO A 194 -11.02 -6.77 -29.09
C PRO A 194 -10.59 -5.82 -30.22
N ALA A 195 -9.50 -5.08 -30.01
CA ALA A 195 -8.88 -4.23 -31.02
C ALA A 195 -8.52 -4.96 -32.33
N TRP A 196 -8.07 -6.23 -32.25
CA TRP A 196 -7.77 -7.01 -33.46
C TRP A 196 -9.01 -7.33 -34.30
N PHE A 197 -10.19 -7.36 -33.69
CA PHE A 197 -11.43 -7.75 -34.35
C PHE A 197 -12.04 -6.61 -35.15
N ALA A 198 -11.96 -5.36 -34.68
CA ALA A 198 -12.55 -4.27 -35.43
C ALA A 198 -11.69 -3.84 -36.63
N LYS A 199 -12.38 -3.68 -37.77
CA LYS A 199 -11.76 -3.27 -39.04
C LYS A 199 -11.50 -1.76 -39.10
N CYS A 200 -12.35 -0.99 -38.43
CA CYS A 200 -12.25 0.46 -38.29
C CYS A 200 -12.87 0.91 -36.96
N PHE A 201 -12.39 2.05 -36.46
CA PHE A 201 -12.90 2.71 -35.26
C PHE A 201 -13.30 4.14 -35.61
N TYR A 202 -14.39 4.62 -35.04
CA TYR A 202 -14.84 6.00 -35.13
C TYR A 202 -15.10 6.53 -33.72
N ASN A 203 -15.32 7.84 -33.58
CA ASN A 203 -15.46 8.49 -32.28
C ASN A 203 -14.29 8.13 -31.33
N LYS A 204 -13.09 8.64 -31.67
CA LYS A 204 -11.82 8.36 -30.95
C LYS A 204 -11.77 8.93 -29.52
N LYS A 205 -12.91 9.32 -28.95
CA LYS A 205 -13.00 9.68 -27.53
C LYS A 205 -12.76 8.42 -26.72
N SER A 206 -11.62 8.38 -26.06
CA SER A 206 -11.25 7.34 -25.12
C SER A 206 -12.16 7.37 -23.91
N VAL A 207 -12.83 6.26 -23.63
CA VAL A 207 -13.57 6.03 -22.39
C VAL A 207 -12.70 5.15 -21.49
N TYR A 208 -12.45 5.59 -20.26
CA TYR A 208 -11.74 4.78 -19.29
C TYR A 208 -12.74 3.80 -18.63
N LEU A 209 -12.42 2.52 -18.65
CA LEU A 209 -13.27 1.44 -18.15
C LEU A 209 -12.58 0.71 -17.02
N TYR A 210 -13.34 0.23 -16.04
CA TYR A 210 -12.83 -0.58 -14.93
C TYR A 210 -13.31 -2.02 -15.07
N GLY A 211 -12.39 -2.99 -15.06
CA GLY A 211 -12.77 -4.40 -14.94
C GLY A 211 -13.22 -4.73 -13.51
N ALA A 212 -13.91 -5.86 -13.33
CA ALA A 212 -14.35 -6.36 -12.01
C ALA A 212 -13.20 -6.59 -10.99
N ALA A 213 -11.94 -6.64 -11.45
CA ALA A 213 -10.74 -6.74 -10.63
C ALA A 213 -10.09 -5.37 -10.35
N GLY A 214 -10.80 -4.26 -10.57
CA GLY A 214 -10.31 -2.88 -10.33
C GLY A 214 -9.29 -2.36 -11.36
N LYS A 215 -8.69 -3.23 -12.19
CA LYS A 215 -7.76 -2.81 -13.24
C LYS A 215 -8.48 -2.02 -14.33
N GLY A 216 -8.15 -0.72 -14.43
CA GLY A 216 -8.64 0.16 -15.46
C GLY A 216 -7.98 -0.06 -16.82
N PHE A 217 -8.71 0.17 -17.90
CA PHE A 217 -8.20 0.18 -19.26
C PHE A 217 -9.01 1.16 -20.14
N THR A 218 -8.32 1.77 -21.09
CA THR A 218 -8.91 2.79 -21.96
C THR A 218 -9.47 2.15 -23.24
N SER A 219 -10.65 2.60 -23.68
CA SER A 219 -11.18 2.27 -25.00
C SER A 219 -10.47 3.08 -26.09
N PHE A 220 -10.31 2.49 -27.27
CA PHE A 220 -9.68 3.13 -28.43
C PHE A 220 -10.67 3.87 -29.33
N GLY A 221 -11.96 3.69 -29.06
CA GLY A 221 -13.07 4.26 -29.83
C GLY A 221 -14.20 3.26 -29.95
N GLU A 222 -15.10 3.51 -30.90
CA GLU A 222 -16.31 2.73 -31.11
C GLU A 222 -16.28 2.03 -32.46
N THR A 223 -16.95 0.88 -32.55
CA THR A 223 -17.16 0.18 -33.82
C THR A 223 -18.58 -0.39 -33.90
N ARG A 224 -19.17 -0.40 -35.10
CA ARG A 224 -20.51 -0.95 -35.35
C ARG A 224 -20.37 -2.36 -35.91
N VAL A 225 -20.87 -3.35 -35.18
CA VAL A 225 -20.78 -4.77 -35.55
C VAL A 225 -22.18 -5.36 -35.64
N SER A 226 -22.41 -6.14 -36.69
CA SER A 226 -23.63 -6.94 -36.84
C SER A 226 -23.36 -8.39 -36.40
N VAL A 227 -23.90 -8.77 -35.26
CA VAL A 227 -23.73 -10.11 -34.66
C VAL A 227 -24.99 -10.95 -34.84
N ASN A 228 -24.83 -12.23 -35.15
CA ASN A 228 -25.93 -13.17 -35.31
C ASN A 228 -25.79 -14.34 -34.34
N PHE A 229 -26.64 -14.35 -33.31
CA PHE A 229 -26.67 -15.39 -32.27
C PHE A 229 -27.71 -16.48 -32.51
N ASN A 230 -28.28 -16.56 -33.73
CA ASN A 230 -29.34 -17.51 -34.07
C ASN A 230 -30.64 -17.29 -33.27
N LEU A 231 -30.96 -16.03 -32.97
CA LEU A 231 -32.20 -15.59 -32.35
C LEU A 231 -33.17 -14.97 -33.38
N SER A 232 -33.10 -15.47 -34.62
CA SER A 232 -33.93 -15.11 -35.79
C SER A 232 -33.69 -13.75 -36.44
N ARG A 233 -32.73 -12.97 -35.96
CA ARG A 233 -32.24 -11.76 -36.62
C ARG A 233 -30.77 -11.50 -36.30
N SER A 234 -30.14 -10.65 -37.10
CA SER A 234 -28.85 -10.05 -36.74
C SER A 234 -29.08 -8.82 -35.85
N PHE A 235 -28.16 -8.60 -34.91
CA PHE A 235 -28.18 -7.49 -33.97
C PHE A 235 -27.04 -6.53 -34.33
N ARG A 236 -27.38 -5.30 -34.70
CA ARG A 236 -26.39 -4.29 -35.09
C ARG A 236 -26.12 -3.35 -33.93
N TRP A 237 -25.01 -3.55 -33.25
CA TRP A 237 -24.67 -2.81 -32.03
C TRP A 237 -23.39 -1.99 -32.17
N ARG A 238 -23.28 -0.98 -31.30
CA ARG A 238 -22.07 -0.17 -31.14
C ARG A 238 -21.25 -0.73 -29.98
N PHE A 239 -20.08 -1.28 -30.28
CA PHE A 239 -19.18 -1.83 -29.29
C PHE A 239 -18.04 -0.86 -29.01
N LEU A 240 -17.62 -0.76 -27.75
CA LEU A 240 -16.34 -0.15 -27.41
C LEU A 240 -15.20 -1.09 -27.82
N VAL A 241 -14.13 -0.50 -28.34
CA VAL A 241 -12.95 -1.26 -28.73
C VAL A 241 -11.89 -1.15 -27.67
N CYS A 242 -11.49 -2.28 -27.12
CA CYS A 242 -10.55 -2.35 -26.00
C CYS A 242 -9.46 -3.39 -26.26
N ALA A 243 -8.36 -3.29 -25.50
CA ALA A 243 -7.25 -4.25 -25.55
C ALA A 243 -7.59 -5.50 -24.71
N VAL A 244 -8.65 -6.20 -25.13
CA VAL A 244 -9.17 -7.38 -24.44
C VAL A 244 -9.07 -8.63 -25.31
N ARG A 245 -8.92 -9.79 -24.68
CA ARG A 245 -8.87 -11.08 -25.38
C ARG A 245 -10.27 -11.61 -25.73
N GLN A 246 -11.20 -11.46 -24.80
CA GLN A 246 -12.54 -12.04 -24.85
C GLN A 246 -13.55 -10.90 -25.01
N PRO A 247 -14.35 -10.85 -26.09
CA PRO A 247 -15.43 -9.87 -26.22
C PRO A 247 -16.55 -10.15 -25.20
N ILE A 248 -17.27 -9.09 -24.83
CA ILE A 248 -18.32 -9.12 -23.80
C ILE A 248 -19.60 -8.51 -24.37
N LEU A 249 -20.73 -9.14 -24.11
CA LEU A 249 -22.06 -8.56 -24.21
C LEU A 249 -22.49 -8.10 -22.82
N GLY A 250 -22.52 -6.78 -22.65
CA GLY A 250 -22.91 -6.10 -21.43
C GLY A 250 -24.42 -5.86 -21.32
N ALA A 251 -24.82 -5.29 -20.19
CA ALA A 251 -26.17 -4.88 -19.87
C ALA A 251 -26.74 -3.89 -20.90
N ASP A 252 -25.92 -3.03 -21.51
CA ASP A 252 -26.30 -2.13 -22.60
C ASP A 252 -26.96 -2.87 -23.77
N PHE A 253 -26.31 -3.89 -24.29
CA PHE A 253 -26.78 -4.70 -25.41
C PHE A 253 -27.98 -5.55 -25.00
N LEU A 254 -27.89 -6.21 -23.84
CA LEU A 254 -28.93 -7.11 -23.35
C LEU A 254 -30.25 -6.38 -23.11
N ARG A 255 -30.20 -5.21 -22.47
CA ARG A 255 -31.35 -4.34 -22.23
C ARG A 255 -31.93 -3.82 -23.54
N HIS A 256 -31.08 -3.31 -24.44
CA HIS A 256 -31.56 -2.73 -25.70
C HIS A 256 -32.33 -3.73 -26.57
N TYR A 257 -31.87 -4.98 -26.63
CA TYR A 257 -32.51 -6.03 -27.44
C TYR A 257 -33.49 -6.92 -26.67
N ASN A 258 -33.78 -6.58 -25.42
CA ASN A 258 -34.68 -7.31 -24.53
C ASN A 258 -34.34 -8.81 -24.45
N LEU A 259 -33.09 -9.10 -24.08
CA LEU A 259 -32.55 -10.45 -23.99
C LEU A 259 -32.40 -10.86 -22.52
N LEU A 260 -33.01 -11.98 -22.12
CA LEU A 260 -32.88 -12.53 -20.78
C LEU A 260 -31.82 -13.64 -20.72
N ILE A 261 -31.08 -13.67 -19.61
CA ILE A 261 -30.09 -14.69 -19.32
C ILE A 261 -30.71 -15.76 -18.41
N ASP A 262 -30.88 -16.97 -18.91
CA ASP A 262 -31.17 -18.14 -18.10
C ASP A 262 -29.85 -18.82 -17.73
N ILE A 263 -29.32 -18.44 -16.56
CA ILE A 263 -28.05 -18.94 -16.02
C ILE A 263 -28.14 -20.45 -15.76
N ARG A 264 -29.30 -20.94 -15.28
CA ARG A 264 -29.52 -22.35 -14.93
C ARG A 264 -29.42 -23.24 -16.16
N ARG A 265 -30.06 -22.83 -17.26
CA ARG A 265 -30.07 -23.59 -18.53
C ARG A 265 -28.99 -23.13 -19.51
N ARG A 266 -28.19 -22.12 -19.15
CA ARG A 266 -27.16 -21.48 -19.99
C ARG A 266 -27.73 -21.08 -21.35
N LYS A 267 -28.81 -20.32 -21.30
CA LYS A 267 -29.50 -19.83 -22.49
C LYS A 267 -29.60 -18.32 -22.47
N LEU A 268 -29.53 -17.74 -23.66
CA LEU A 268 -30.02 -16.40 -23.89
C LEU A 268 -31.37 -16.51 -24.58
N ILE A 269 -32.34 -15.78 -24.06
CA ILE A 269 -33.74 -15.84 -24.45
C ILE A 269 -34.10 -14.47 -25.00
N SER A 270 -34.54 -14.40 -26.26
CA SER A 270 -35.14 -13.17 -26.77
C SER A 270 -36.57 -13.07 -26.27
N GLN A 271 -36.89 -12.01 -25.53
CA GLN A 271 -38.27 -11.79 -25.07
C GLN A 271 -39.21 -11.43 -26.21
N SER A 272 -38.69 -10.83 -27.29
CA SER A 272 -39.50 -10.39 -28.43
C SER A 272 -40.11 -11.55 -29.24
N ASN A 273 -39.43 -12.70 -29.32
CA ASN A 273 -39.87 -13.83 -30.15
C ASN A 273 -39.74 -15.20 -29.46
N LYS A 274 -39.41 -15.22 -28.15
CA LYS A 274 -39.19 -16.41 -27.31
C LYS A 274 -38.11 -17.38 -27.80
N ASN A 275 -37.33 -17.04 -28.83
CA ASN A 275 -36.25 -17.88 -29.31
C ASN A 275 -35.12 -17.95 -28.29
N THR A 276 -34.47 -19.12 -28.21
CA THR A 276 -33.39 -19.36 -27.24
C THR A 276 -32.14 -19.89 -27.91
N VAL A 277 -30.97 -19.39 -27.48
CA VAL A 277 -29.66 -19.93 -27.89
C VAL A 277 -28.94 -20.47 -26.65
N LYS A 278 -28.41 -21.69 -26.74
CA LYS A 278 -27.64 -22.33 -25.67
C LYS A 278 -26.14 -22.07 -25.84
N SER A 279 -25.41 -22.02 -24.73
CA SER A 279 -23.95 -22.05 -24.76
C SER A 279 -23.43 -23.38 -25.31
N PRO A 280 -22.25 -23.42 -25.97
CA PRO A 280 -21.64 -24.68 -26.41
C PRO A 280 -21.40 -25.63 -25.23
N SER A 281 -21.87 -26.89 -25.34
CA SER A 281 -21.73 -27.88 -24.27
C SER A 281 -20.32 -28.48 -24.22
N LEU A 282 -19.71 -28.49 -23.03
CA LEU A 282 -18.55 -29.34 -22.72
C LEU A 282 -19.00 -30.78 -22.42
N PRO A 283 -18.16 -31.81 -22.68
CA PRO A 283 -18.52 -33.21 -22.48
C PRO A 283 -18.95 -33.49 -21.03
N LYS A 284 -20.06 -34.21 -20.86
CA LYS A 284 -20.72 -34.45 -19.57
C LYS A 284 -19.90 -35.42 -18.70
N ARG A 285 -19.51 -34.99 -17.49
CA ARG A 285 -19.12 -35.90 -16.40
C ARG A 285 -20.33 -36.16 -15.50
N LYS A 286 -20.59 -37.43 -15.18
CA LYS A 286 -21.62 -37.85 -14.20
C LYS A 286 -21.32 -37.19 -12.85
N ARG A 287 -22.35 -36.66 -12.17
CA ARG A 287 -22.26 -36.18 -10.78
C ARG A 287 -23.08 -37.10 -9.88
N PRO A 288 -22.63 -37.37 -8.64
CA PRO A 288 -23.46 -38.02 -7.65
C PRO A 288 -24.54 -37.06 -7.14
N ILE A 289 -25.66 -37.65 -6.74
CA ILE A 289 -26.85 -37.00 -6.18
C ILE A 289 -26.62 -36.83 -4.67
N TYR A 290 -26.76 -35.60 -4.17
CA TYR A 290 -27.11 -35.38 -2.76
C TYR A 290 -28.08 -34.20 -2.70
N LYS A 291 -29.24 -34.41 -2.07
CA LYS A 291 -30.24 -33.39 -1.74
C LYS A 291 -30.25 -33.27 -0.21
N PRO A 292 -30.02 -32.09 0.38
CA PRO A 292 -30.53 -31.79 1.71
C PRO A 292 -31.94 -31.22 1.58
N ASN A 293 -32.89 -31.83 2.29
CA ASN A 293 -34.21 -31.27 2.55
C ASN A 293 -34.11 -30.21 3.66
N GLY A 294 -34.93 -29.15 3.54
CA GLY A 294 -35.32 -28.26 4.63
C GLY A 294 -34.28 -27.23 5.06
N LEU A 295 -34.32 -26.02 4.49
CA LEU A 295 -33.79 -24.80 5.12
C LEU A 295 -34.66 -23.59 4.74
N ASP A 296 -34.92 -22.78 5.75
CA ASP A 296 -35.74 -21.57 5.83
C ASP A 296 -35.21 -20.39 4.97
N PRO A 297 -36.05 -19.63 4.25
CA PRO A 297 -35.60 -18.57 3.32
C PRO A 297 -34.88 -17.36 3.93
N GLU A 298 -34.95 -17.12 5.25
CA GLU A 298 -34.38 -15.90 5.84
C GLU A 298 -32.87 -15.94 6.10
N ASN A 299 -32.22 -17.10 6.02
CA ASN A 299 -30.80 -17.26 6.38
C ASN A 299 -29.83 -17.41 5.20
N TYR A 300 -30.13 -16.76 4.07
CA TYR A 300 -29.29 -16.82 2.86
C TYR A 300 -27.89 -16.20 3.07
N HIS A 301 -27.76 -15.26 4.02
CA HIS A 301 -26.50 -14.57 4.31
C HIS A 301 -25.50 -15.45 5.07
N LEU A 302 -25.97 -16.24 6.04
CA LEU A 302 -25.15 -17.25 6.72
C LEU A 302 -24.67 -18.34 5.76
N LEU A 303 -25.50 -18.73 4.79
CA LEU A 303 -25.14 -19.73 3.79
C LEU A 303 -24.03 -19.22 2.84
N LEU A 304 -24.03 -17.93 2.49
CA LEU A 304 -22.97 -17.32 1.68
C LEU A 304 -21.64 -17.21 2.44
N LEU A 305 -21.67 -16.82 3.72
CA LEU A 305 -20.49 -16.86 4.60
C LEU A 305 -19.95 -18.30 4.72
N THR A 306 -20.83 -19.26 4.97
CA THR A 306 -20.47 -20.67 5.11
C THR A 306 -19.98 -21.28 3.79
N LEU A 307 -20.50 -20.86 2.65
CA LEU A 307 -20.09 -21.34 1.32
C LEU A 307 -18.85 -20.62 0.77
N SER A 308 -18.55 -19.39 1.19
CA SER A 308 -17.28 -18.70 0.90
C SER A 308 -16.14 -19.36 1.67
N LEU A 309 -16.36 -19.68 2.95
CA LEU A 309 -15.42 -20.43 3.79
C LEU A 309 -15.22 -21.88 3.32
N LYS A 310 -16.25 -22.55 2.79
CA LYS A 310 -16.17 -23.97 2.35
C LYS A 310 -15.59 -24.18 0.95
N LYS A 311 -15.24 -23.12 0.19
CA LYS A 311 -14.73 -23.23 -1.19
C LYS A 311 -13.27 -22.86 -1.39
N MET A 312 -12.59 -22.39 -0.36
CA MET A 312 -11.14 -22.49 -0.33
C MET A 312 -10.80 -23.95 -0.06
N SER A 313 -10.08 -24.61 -0.95
CA SER A 313 -9.20 -25.68 -0.49
C SER A 313 -8.43 -25.10 0.70
N LYS A 314 -8.39 -25.78 1.86
CA LYS A 314 -7.59 -25.32 3.02
C LYS A 314 -6.13 -25.26 2.60
N LYS A 315 -5.75 -24.16 1.95
CA LYS A 315 -4.39 -23.87 1.53
C LYS A 315 -3.68 -23.45 2.79
N THR A 316 -2.65 -24.18 3.15
CA THR A 316 -1.81 -23.85 4.29
C THR A 316 -0.66 -22.96 3.82
N VAL A 317 0.06 -22.37 4.77
CA VAL A 317 1.31 -21.63 4.50
C VAL A 317 2.26 -22.47 3.63
N ASN A 318 2.38 -23.77 3.90
CA ASN A 318 3.31 -24.65 3.18
C ASN A 318 2.92 -24.92 1.72
N ASP A 319 1.66 -24.67 1.34
CA ASP A 319 1.18 -24.81 -0.04
C ASP A 319 1.46 -23.57 -0.92
N LEU A 320 2.05 -22.51 -0.35
CA LEU A 320 2.38 -21.28 -1.07
C LEU A 320 3.64 -21.45 -1.92
N GLN A 321 3.67 -20.73 -3.05
CA GLN A 321 4.91 -20.58 -3.82
C GLN A 321 5.80 -19.58 -3.10
N THR A 322 7.06 -19.94 -2.87
CA THR A 322 8.05 -19.09 -2.23
C THR A 322 8.83 -18.25 -3.27
N PRO A 323 9.39 -17.10 -2.85
CA PRO A 323 9.23 -16.47 -1.53
C PRO A 323 7.85 -15.82 -1.36
N ALA A 324 7.27 -15.89 -0.16
CA ALA A 324 5.94 -15.34 0.15
C ALA A 324 5.90 -14.65 1.50
N LEU A 325 5.36 -13.42 1.56
CA LEU A 325 5.12 -12.72 2.82
C LEU A 325 3.84 -13.21 3.48
N ILE A 326 3.99 -13.74 4.69
CA ILE A 326 2.90 -14.23 5.52
C ILE A 326 2.66 -13.26 6.66
N VAL A 327 1.39 -12.99 6.96
CA VAL A 327 0.97 -12.18 8.11
C VAL A 327 -0.01 -12.97 8.94
N TYR A 328 0.23 -13.07 10.25
CA TYR A 328 -0.71 -13.69 11.18
C TYR A 328 -1.75 -12.68 11.65
N GLN A 329 -3.01 -12.89 11.24
CA GLN A 329 -4.09 -11.95 11.55
C GLN A 329 -4.27 -11.75 13.06
N HIS A 330 -4.24 -12.84 13.84
CA HIS A 330 -4.42 -12.78 15.29
C HIS A 330 -3.35 -11.93 15.98
N VAL A 331 -2.08 -12.01 15.54
CA VAL A 331 -0.98 -11.19 16.08
C VAL A 331 -1.18 -9.71 15.72
N VAL A 332 -1.61 -9.41 14.49
CA VAL A 332 -1.95 -8.04 14.07
C VAL A 332 -3.06 -7.46 14.96
N GLU A 333 -4.13 -8.22 15.17
CA GLU A 333 -5.25 -7.81 16.02
C GLU A 333 -4.82 -7.56 17.47
N GLU A 334 -4.03 -8.47 18.05
CA GLU A 334 -3.50 -8.33 19.41
C GLU A 334 -2.58 -7.11 19.55
N ASN A 335 -1.68 -6.87 18.59
CA ASN A 335 -0.80 -5.70 18.56
C ASN A 335 -1.59 -4.39 18.44
N CYS A 336 -2.60 -4.36 17.56
CA CYS A 336 -3.54 -3.23 17.44
C CYS A 336 -4.25 -2.94 18.76
N ASN A 337 -4.86 -3.94 19.36
CA ASN A 337 -5.60 -3.79 20.61
C ASN A 337 -4.70 -3.30 21.75
N ARG A 338 -3.48 -3.85 21.86
CA ARG A 338 -2.52 -3.44 22.89
C ARG A 338 -2.13 -1.97 22.78
N MET A 339 -1.81 -1.49 21.57
CA MET A 339 -1.42 -0.09 21.37
C MET A 339 -2.59 0.87 21.62
N ILE A 340 -3.80 0.47 21.24
CA ILE A 340 -5.02 1.23 21.50
C ILE A 340 -5.26 1.34 23.01
N GLN A 341 -5.15 0.23 23.74
CA GLN A 341 -5.29 0.21 25.20
C GLN A 341 -4.22 1.06 25.89
N LEU A 342 -2.96 1.01 25.42
CA LEU A 342 -1.88 1.84 25.96
C LEU A 342 -2.12 3.34 25.76
N ALA A 343 -2.60 3.74 24.58
CA ALA A 343 -2.96 5.13 24.31
C ALA A 343 -4.15 5.59 25.17
N GLN A 344 -5.19 4.75 25.26
CA GLN A 344 -6.38 5.01 26.08
C GLN A 344 -6.04 5.15 27.56
N SER A 345 -5.25 4.23 28.13
CA SER A 345 -4.85 4.28 29.54
C SER A 345 -3.92 5.46 29.85
N SER A 346 -3.23 5.99 28.83
CA SER A 346 -2.40 7.19 28.95
C SER A 346 -3.18 8.49 28.70
N GLY A 347 -4.47 8.41 28.37
CA GLY A 347 -5.31 9.59 28.11
C GLY A 347 -4.98 10.31 26.81
N VAL A 348 -4.35 9.63 25.84
CA VAL A 348 -3.90 10.24 24.58
C VAL A 348 -4.62 9.64 23.36
N THR A 349 -4.76 10.43 22.30
CA THR A 349 -5.31 9.93 21.03
C THR A 349 -4.25 9.11 20.29
N LEU A 350 -4.63 7.94 19.78
CA LEU A 350 -3.77 7.19 18.87
C LEU A 350 -4.04 7.62 17.43
N ARG A 351 -3.01 8.05 16.70
CA ARG A 351 -3.02 8.30 15.27
C ARG A 351 -2.07 7.35 14.52
N PRO A 352 -2.48 6.10 14.25
CA PRO A 352 -1.58 5.11 13.68
C PRO A 352 -1.01 5.53 12.33
N HIS A 353 0.25 5.19 12.10
CA HIS A 353 0.88 5.42 10.81
C HIS A 353 0.68 4.21 9.87
N PHE A 354 0.03 4.46 8.74
CA PHE A 354 -0.39 3.45 7.76
C PHE A 354 0.75 2.78 6.97
N LYS A 355 1.93 3.42 6.93
CA LYS A 355 2.98 3.13 5.95
C LYS A 355 3.58 1.71 6.03
N THR A 356 3.42 1.03 7.17
CA THR A 356 4.05 -0.27 7.41
C THR A 356 3.41 -1.34 6.54
N THR A 357 2.09 -1.47 6.59
CA THR A 357 1.36 -2.47 5.81
C THR A 357 0.78 -1.89 4.53
N LYS A 358 0.34 -0.62 4.56
CA LYS A 358 -0.42 0.04 3.47
C LYS A 358 -1.64 -0.77 3.00
N CYS A 359 -2.18 -1.64 3.87
CA CYS A 359 -3.32 -2.51 3.59
C CYS A 359 -4.55 -2.02 4.36
N LEU A 360 -5.67 -1.82 3.66
CA LEU A 360 -6.91 -1.30 4.23
C LEU A 360 -7.37 -2.08 5.48
N GLN A 361 -7.26 -3.40 5.45
CA GLN A 361 -7.66 -4.30 6.54
C GLN A 361 -6.89 -3.99 7.83
N ALA A 362 -5.58 -3.78 7.73
CA ALA A 362 -4.76 -3.39 8.88
C ALA A 362 -5.14 -1.99 9.40
N ALA A 363 -5.46 -1.02 8.53
CA ALA A 363 -5.92 0.30 8.96
C ALA A 363 -7.24 0.23 9.74
N ILE A 364 -8.16 -0.67 9.37
CA ILE A 364 -9.40 -0.89 10.12
C ILE A 364 -9.09 -1.41 11.53
N MET A 365 -8.16 -2.36 11.66
CA MET A 365 -7.73 -2.89 12.96
C MET A 365 -7.02 -1.82 13.81
N GLN A 366 -6.09 -1.07 13.21
CA GLN A 366 -5.34 0.00 13.87
C GLN A 366 -6.24 1.12 14.41
N THR A 367 -7.39 1.35 13.78
CA THR A 367 -8.37 2.37 14.18
C THR A 367 -9.54 1.81 14.98
N ASN A 368 -9.52 0.53 15.34
CA ASN A 368 -10.66 -0.19 15.95
C ASN A 368 -11.99 0.07 15.22
N GLY A 369 -11.94 0.07 13.88
CA GLY A 369 -13.11 0.30 13.02
C GLY A 369 -13.60 1.74 12.92
N THR A 370 -13.03 2.70 13.67
CA THR A 370 -13.46 4.11 13.62
C THR A 370 -13.15 4.77 12.27
N LYS A 371 -12.13 4.28 11.56
CA LYS A 371 -11.65 4.83 10.29
C LYS A 371 -11.26 6.32 10.37
N ARG A 372 -10.81 6.78 11.53
CA ARG A 372 -10.32 8.15 11.73
C ARG A 372 -8.91 8.15 12.32
N CYS A 373 -8.27 9.32 12.32
CA CYS A 373 -6.97 9.55 12.91
C CYS A 373 -5.86 8.67 12.31
N MET A 374 -5.50 8.89 11.04
CA MET A 374 -4.38 8.16 10.42
C MET A 374 -3.25 9.09 9.96
N VAL A 375 -2.01 8.61 10.03
CA VAL A 375 -0.86 9.22 9.33
C VAL A 375 -0.52 8.41 8.09
N VAL A 376 -0.41 9.08 6.94
CA VAL A 376 0.05 8.48 5.68
C VAL A 376 1.39 9.07 5.24
N SER A 377 2.18 8.29 4.50
CA SER A 377 3.49 8.69 3.97
C SER A 377 3.46 9.11 2.50
N THR A 378 2.38 8.78 1.79
CA THR A 378 2.19 9.11 0.37
C THR A 378 0.74 9.54 0.10
N LEU A 379 0.48 10.18 -1.05
CA LEU A 379 -0.87 10.60 -1.41
C LEU A 379 -1.77 9.44 -1.90
N PRO A 380 -1.26 8.39 -2.60
CA PRO A 380 -2.04 7.18 -2.87
C PRO A 380 -2.56 6.49 -1.61
N GLU A 381 -1.81 6.56 -0.51
CA GLU A 381 -2.29 6.09 0.79
C GLU A 381 -3.49 6.91 1.30
N ALA A 382 -3.45 8.24 1.21
CA ALA A 382 -4.60 9.09 1.57
C ALA A 382 -5.82 8.79 0.69
N GLU A 383 -5.61 8.61 -0.61
CA GLU A 383 -6.67 8.32 -1.57
C GLU A 383 -7.33 6.96 -1.32
N LEU A 384 -6.54 5.90 -1.08
CA LEU A 384 -7.07 4.59 -0.73
C LEU A 384 -7.95 4.68 0.52
N LEU A 385 -7.47 5.37 1.57
CA LEU A 385 -8.20 5.50 2.82
C LEU A 385 -9.49 6.31 2.61
N LEU A 386 -9.44 7.43 1.88
CA LEU A 386 -10.60 8.24 1.49
C LEU A 386 -11.69 7.42 0.80
N GLU A 387 -11.30 6.67 -0.24
CA GLU A 387 -12.20 5.85 -1.04
C GLU A 387 -12.90 4.76 -0.21
N ASN A 388 -12.36 4.43 0.96
CA ASN A 388 -12.90 3.43 1.87
C ASN A 388 -13.52 4.03 3.15
N GLY A 389 -13.83 5.33 3.10
CA GLY A 389 -14.58 6.05 4.12
C GLY A 389 -13.76 6.44 5.35
N PHE A 390 -12.44 6.55 5.22
CA PHE A 390 -11.62 7.16 6.26
C PHE A 390 -11.61 8.69 6.14
N ASP A 391 -11.51 9.34 7.29
CA ASP A 391 -11.34 10.79 7.42
C ASP A 391 -10.31 11.09 8.53
N ASP A 392 -10.04 12.36 8.82
CA ASP A 392 -8.97 12.79 9.73
C ASP A 392 -7.61 12.13 9.38
N ILE A 393 -7.09 12.51 8.22
CA ILE A 393 -5.85 11.97 7.67
C ILE A 393 -4.77 13.06 7.62
N LEU A 394 -3.61 12.75 8.21
CA LEU A 394 -2.41 13.57 8.13
C LEU A 394 -1.46 13.02 7.05
N TYR A 395 -1.12 13.85 6.06
CA TYR A 395 0.03 13.58 5.18
C TYR A 395 1.32 13.90 5.93
N GLY A 396 1.98 12.86 6.45
CA GLY A 396 3.09 12.91 7.41
C GLY A 396 4.48 13.23 6.82
N VAL A 397 4.52 13.94 5.70
CA VAL A 397 5.78 14.36 5.04
C VAL A 397 5.65 15.84 4.67
N PRO A 398 6.68 16.68 4.88
CA PRO A 398 6.66 18.07 4.49
C PRO A 398 6.16 18.27 3.04
N LEU A 399 5.18 19.15 2.89
CA LEU A 399 4.46 19.36 1.64
C LEU A 399 5.38 19.99 0.58
N SER A 400 5.46 19.36 -0.59
CA SER A 400 6.14 19.94 -1.74
C SER A 400 5.16 20.65 -2.68
N VAL A 401 5.63 21.68 -3.37
CA VAL A 401 4.81 22.51 -4.28
C VAL A 401 4.08 21.67 -5.33
N LYS A 402 4.73 20.65 -5.90
CA LYS A 402 4.13 19.77 -6.92
C LYS A 402 2.95 18.93 -6.40
N LYS A 403 2.78 18.81 -5.08
CA LYS A 403 1.71 18.04 -4.45
C LYS A 403 0.55 18.90 -3.98
N VAL A 404 0.67 20.23 -4.00
CA VAL A 404 -0.34 21.16 -3.46
C VAL A 404 -1.70 20.96 -4.11
N GLN A 405 -1.77 20.85 -5.44
CA GLN A 405 -3.04 20.65 -6.15
C GLN A 405 -3.74 19.35 -5.74
N ARG A 406 -3.00 18.23 -5.65
CA ARG A 406 -3.54 16.94 -5.22
C ARG A 406 -3.95 16.96 -3.75
N CYS A 407 -3.20 17.66 -2.90
CA CYS A 407 -3.59 17.90 -1.51
C CYS A 407 -4.84 18.79 -1.41
N LYS A 408 -5.03 19.79 -2.29
CA LYS A 408 -6.22 20.64 -2.32
C LYS A 408 -7.46 19.81 -2.64
N GLU A 409 -7.36 18.91 -3.62
CA GLU A 409 -8.44 17.98 -3.96
C GLU A 409 -8.80 17.04 -2.80
N LEU A 410 -7.81 16.51 -2.08
CA LEU A 410 -8.03 15.70 -0.88
C LEU A 410 -8.68 16.52 0.24
N SER A 411 -8.19 17.74 0.49
CA SER A 411 -8.80 18.68 1.43
C SER A 411 -10.25 19.00 1.09
N HIS A 412 -10.66 18.99 -0.18
CA HIS A 412 -12.06 19.21 -0.54
C HIS A 412 -12.94 17.98 -0.33
N LYS A 413 -12.39 16.77 -0.47
CA LYS A 413 -13.15 15.52 -0.36
C LYS A 413 -13.27 14.99 1.06
N MET A 414 -12.30 15.28 1.92
CA MET A 414 -12.32 14.91 3.34
C MET A 414 -12.88 16.04 4.20
N GLU A 415 -13.51 15.71 5.31
CA GLU A 415 -13.82 16.68 6.36
C GLU A 415 -12.52 17.30 6.89
N LEU A 416 -11.54 16.45 7.25
CA LEU A 416 -10.27 16.83 7.85
C LEU A 416 -9.10 16.11 7.17
N PHE A 417 -8.49 16.80 6.19
CA PHE A 417 -7.18 16.43 5.65
C PHE A 417 -6.14 17.43 6.11
N SER A 418 -5.09 16.96 6.76
CA SER A 418 -4.01 17.79 7.29
C SER A 418 -2.73 17.62 6.48
N VAL A 419 -2.09 18.74 6.14
CA VAL A 419 -0.79 18.76 5.47
C VAL A 419 0.31 19.09 6.48
N MET A 420 1.49 18.48 6.31
CA MET A 420 2.65 18.76 7.14
C MET A 420 3.53 19.84 6.50
N ILE A 421 4.01 20.77 7.32
CA ILE A 421 5.05 21.74 6.93
C ILE A 421 6.18 21.75 7.96
N ASP A 422 7.38 22.12 7.55
CA ASP A 422 8.54 22.38 8.41
C ASP A 422 9.34 23.63 8.01
N ASP A 423 8.79 24.43 7.08
CA ASP A 423 9.41 25.66 6.61
C ASP A 423 8.34 26.75 6.43
N ILE A 424 8.60 27.95 6.95
CA ILE A 424 7.69 29.10 6.84
C ILE A 424 7.39 29.48 5.39
N HIS A 425 8.33 29.24 4.46
CA HIS A 425 8.13 29.48 3.03
C HIS A 425 7.04 28.57 2.44
N VAL A 426 6.85 27.37 2.98
CA VAL A 426 5.76 26.48 2.57
C VAL A 426 4.42 27.04 3.04
N ALA A 427 4.34 27.59 4.26
CA ALA A 427 3.15 28.29 4.73
C ALA A 427 2.82 29.51 3.84
N LYS A 428 3.81 30.36 3.55
CA LYS A 428 3.66 31.50 2.62
C LYS A 428 3.23 31.05 1.22
N MET A 429 3.75 29.94 0.74
CA MET A 429 3.37 29.36 -0.55
C MET A 429 1.90 28.95 -0.54
N LEU A 430 1.42 28.28 0.52
CA LEU A 430 0.02 27.85 0.65
C LEU A 430 -1.00 29.01 0.63
N GLN A 431 -0.60 30.22 1.04
CA GLN A 431 -1.44 31.43 0.90
C GLN A 431 -1.80 31.74 -0.56
N ASN A 432 -0.95 31.34 -1.52
CA ASN A 432 -1.22 31.49 -2.96
C ASN A 432 -2.13 30.39 -3.52
N TYR A 433 -2.46 29.38 -2.72
CA TYR A 433 -3.31 28.26 -3.10
C TYR A 433 -4.45 28.08 -2.07
N PRO A 434 -5.29 29.09 -1.84
CA PRO A 434 -6.40 28.96 -0.90
C PRO A 434 -7.33 27.82 -1.33
N LEU A 435 -7.93 27.12 -0.35
CA LEU A 435 -8.99 26.17 -0.65
C LEU A 435 -10.27 26.94 -1.01
N ASP A 436 -11.10 26.33 -1.84
CA ASP A 436 -12.34 26.95 -2.31
C ASP A 436 -13.43 26.95 -1.21
N ASN A 437 -14.48 27.76 -1.39
CA ASN A 437 -15.67 27.82 -0.53
C ASN A 437 -15.40 28.16 0.94
N GLY A 438 -14.36 28.95 1.23
CA GLY A 438 -14.03 29.38 2.59
C GLY A 438 -13.43 28.26 3.47
N LYS A 439 -13.12 27.10 2.90
CA LYS A 439 -12.39 26.05 3.62
C LYS A 439 -10.95 26.52 3.89
N MET A 440 -10.40 26.11 5.02
CA MET A 440 -9.01 26.43 5.39
C MET A 440 -8.15 25.16 5.36
N TRP A 441 -6.89 25.30 4.94
CA TRP A 441 -5.90 24.25 5.09
C TRP A 441 -5.73 23.90 6.57
N SER A 442 -5.82 22.63 6.90
CA SER A 442 -5.40 22.12 8.21
C SER A 442 -3.90 21.82 8.16
N VAL A 443 -3.12 22.51 8.98
CA VAL A 443 -1.65 22.45 8.94
C VAL A 443 -1.10 21.81 10.22
N MET A 444 -0.26 20.80 10.07
CA MET A 444 0.52 20.21 11.15
C MET A 444 1.97 20.69 11.02
N LEU A 445 2.49 21.38 12.03
CA LEU A 445 3.86 21.89 12.01
C LEU A 445 4.81 20.81 12.55
N LYS A 446 5.75 20.39 11.72
CA LYS A 446 6.79 19.44 12.09
C LYS A 446 7.88 20.15 12.89
N VAL A 447 8.12 19.67 14.10
CA VAL A 447 9.17 20.17 15.00
C VAL A 447 10.29 19.14 15.12
N CYS A 448 11.53 19.61 15.04
CA CYS A 448 12.74 18.84 15.28
C CYS A 448 13.18 19.02 16.74
N CYS A 449 12.89 18.02 17.56
CA CYS A 449 13.40 17.90 18.93
C CYS A 449 14.71 17.10 18.92
N GLU A 450 15.67 17.53 18.10
CA GLU A 450 17.03 16.98 17.92
C GLU A 450 17.22 15.71 17.09
N ASN A 451 16.15 15.12 16.54
CA ASN A 451 16.25 13.90 15.72
C ASN A 451 17.09 13.98 14.42
N GLY A 452 17.52 15.19 14.01
CA GLY A 452 18.39 15.41 12.86
C GLY A 452 17.81 15.08 11.48
N ARG A 453 16.49 14.94 11.32
CA ARG A 453 15.87 14.56 10.03
C ARG A 453 15.13 15.69 9.30
N ALA A 454 14.03 16.15 9.89
CA ALA A 454 13.13 17.15 9.30
C ALA A 454 12.37 17.84 10.44
N GLY A 455 11.85 19.03 10.19
CA GLY A 455 11.21 19.86 11.20
C GLY A 455 12.02 21.10 11.56
N MET A 456 11.32 22.15 11.95
CA MET A 456 11.93 23.35 12.51
C MET A 456 12.59 23.01 13.85
N PRO A 457 13.81 23.48 14.13
CA PRO A 457 14.41 23.29 15.45
C PRO A 457 13.52 23.90 16.53
N TYR A 458 13.22 23.12 17.57
CA TYR A 458 12.23 23.44 18.59
C TYR A 458 12.48 24.77 19.35
N ASP A 459 13.73 25.16 19.50
CA ASP A 459 14.18 26.32 20.27
C ASP A 459 14.29 27.61 19.45
N THR A 460 13.89 27.59 18.18
CA THR A 460 14.02 28.74 17.29
C THR A 460 12.79 29.64 17.29
N GLN A 461 13.02 30.94 17.12
CA GLN A 461 11.96 31.93 16.93
C GLN A 461 11.09 31.63 15.69
N GLN A 462 11.63 30.88 14.71
CA GLN A 462 10.94 30.48 13.49
C GLN A 462 9.66 29.68 13.76
N VAL A 463 9.62 28.87 14.82
CA VAL A 463 8.40 28.13 15.19
C VAL A 463 7.28 29.11 15.56
N ILE A 464 7.60 30.08 16.42
CA ILE A 464 6.63 31.09 16.87
C ILE A 464 6.19 31.97 15.70
N GLU A 465 7.12 32.43 14.86
CA GLU A 465 6.81 33.23 13.67
C GLU A 465 5.92 32.49 12.68
N THR A 466 6.18 31.18 12.48
CA THR A 466 5.36 30.35 11.60
C THR A 466 3.96 30.14 12.17
N VAL A 467 3.84 29.89 13.48
CA VAL A 467 2.53 29.74 14.11
C VAL A 467 1.74 31.06 14.09
N LYS A 468 2.39 32.22 14.31
CA LYS A 468 1.76 33.54 14.14
C LYS A 468 1.23 33.73 12.71
N LEU A 469 2.06 33.43 11.70
CA LEU A 469 1.65 33.48 10.30
C LEU A 469 0.45 32.59 9.99
N LEU A 470 0.37 31.40 10.60
CA LEU A 470 -0.76 30.49 10.43
C LEU A 470 -2.01 31.01 11.16
N ALA A 471 -1.86 31.59 12.35
CA ALA A 471 -2.97 32.14 13.13
C ALA A 471 -3.60 33.38 12.45
N ASP A 472 -2.77 34.25 11.87
CA ASP A 472 -3.22 35.45 11.15
C ASP A 472 -3.76 35.13 9.73
N SER A 473 -3.67 33.87 9.30
CA SER A 473 -4.08 33.46 7.95
C SER A 473 -5.60 33.28 7.83
N ASN A 474 -6.16 33.79 6.74
CA ASN A 474 -7.57 33.54 6.38
C ASN A 474 -7.79 32.22 5.59
N CYS A 475 -6.72 31.49 5.25
CA CYS A 475 -6.81 30.27 4.43
C CYS A 475 -6.11 29.06 5.05
N MET A 476 -5.47 29.21 6.21
CA MET A 476 -4.80 28.12 6.94
C MET A 476 -5.15 28.18 8.42
N ARG A 477 -5.18 27.02 9.08
CA ARG A 477 -5.25 26.91 10.54
C ARG A 477 -4.19 25.94 11.03
N LEU A 478 -3.52 26.29 12.13
CA LEU A 478 -2.68 25.34 12.84
C LEU A 478 -3.60 24.28 13.48
N LYS A 479 -3.39 23.02 13.12
CA LYS A 479 -3.96 21.87 13.82
C LYS A 479 -3.09 21.48 15.01
N GLY A 480 -1.77 21.44 14.80
CA GLY A 480 -0.90 20.97 15.86
C GLY A 480 0.58 20.93 15.55
N LEU A 481 1.35 20.41 16.52
CA LEU A 481 2.78 20.14 16.43
C LEU A 481 3.07 18.64 16.33
N TYR A 482 4.00 18.26 15.46
CA TYR A 482 4.36 16.86 15.25
C TYR A 482 5.88 16.66 15.39
N ALA A 483 6.32 15.95 16.43
CA ALA A 483 7.70 15.50 16.58
C ALA A 483 7.81 13.98 16.38
N HIS A 484 9.00 13.47 16.02
CA HIS A 484 9.19 12.03 15.77
C HIS A 484 10.53 11.58 16.35
N CYS A 485 10.52 10.54 17.18
CA CYS A 485 11.69 10.07 17.91
C CYS A 485 12.50 9.05 17.08
N GLY A 486 13.01 9.48 15.93
CA GLY A 486 13.75 8.60 15.02
C GLY A 486 15.07 8.05 15.59
N GLU A 487 15.62 8.69 16.60
CA GLU A 487 16.87 8.26 17.27
C GLU A 487 16.71 6.92 17.98
N THR A 488 15.49 6.58 18.42
CA THR A 488 15.21 5.34 19.16
C THR A 488 15.47 4.06 18.37
N TYR A 489 15.58 4.13 17.04
CA TYR A 489 15.95 2.99 16.21
C TYR A 489 17.44 2.61 16.34
N HIS A 490 18.24 3.42 17.03
CA HIS A 490 19.64 3.14 17.35
C HIS A 490 19.87 2.65 18.79
N CYS A 491 18.81 2.59 19.60
CA CYS A 491 18.87 2.10 20.98
C CYS A 491 18.98 0.57 21.02
N ASN A 492 19.58 0.07 22.10
CA ASN A 492 19.61 -1.37 22.39
C ASN A 492 18.97 -1.70 23.76
N GLU A 493 18.50 -0.69 24.49
CA GLU A 493 17.84 -0.87 25.78
C GLU A 493 16.60 0.02 25.91
N VAL A 494 15.58 -0.51 26.58
CA VAL A 494 14.32 0.22 26.86
C VAL A 494 14.57 1.54 27.61
N LYS A 495 15.57 1.58 28.50
CA LYS A 495 15.91 2.79 29.26
C LYS A 495 16.38 3.93 28.35
N GLU A 496 17.14 3.63 27.30
CA GLU A 496 17.58 4.62 26.31
C GLU A 496 16.38 5.15 25.51
N VAL A 497 15.48 4.25 25.10
CA VAL A 497 14.23 4.60 24.40
C VAL A 497 13.39 5.55 25.26
N GLN A 498 13.21 5.24 26.54
CA GLN A 498 12.49 6.09 27.50
C GLN A 498 13.18 7.43 27.75
N GLY A 499 14.52 7.45 27.78
CA GLY A 499 15.30 8.67 27.88
C GLY A 499 15.04 9.63 26.71
N ILE A 500 15.06 9.10 25.48
CA ILE A 500 14.74 9.87 24.26
C ILE A 500 13.27 10.30 24.26
N ALA A 501 12.35 9.44 24.68
CA ALA A 501 10.93 9.77 24.80
C ALA A 501 10.68 10.95 25.73
N ASN A 502 11.25 10.91 26.95
CA ASN A 502 11.16 12.00 27.92
C ASN A 502 11.77 13.28 27.37
N LYS A 503 12.97 13.21 26.80
CA LYS A 503 13.67 14.37 26.22
C LYS A 503 12.87 15.02 25.09
N THR A 504 12.32 14.22 24.18
CA THR A 504 11.50 14.72 23.06
C THR A 504 10.21 15.34 23.58
N THR A 505 9.55 14.68 24.53
CA THR A 505 8.30 15.18 25.15
C THR A 505 8.53 16.53 25.82
N SER A 506 9.55 16.64 26.70
CA SER A 506 9.85 17.89 27.39
C SER A 506 10.11 19.05 26.42
N LYS A 507 10.85 18.80 25.33
CA LYS A 507 11.14 19.81 24.31
C LYS A 507 9.90 20.25 23.53
N LEU A 508 9.03 19.29 23.20
CA LEU A 508 7.78 19.63 22.53
C LEU A 508 6.86 20.44 23.44
N LEU A 509 6.77 20.07 24.73
CA LEU A 509 6.00 20.83 25.72
C LEU A 509 6.57 22.24 25.94
N GLU A 510 7.90 22.42 25.91
CA GLU A 510 8.51 23.75 25.96
C GLU A 510 8.05 24.65 24.80
N VAL A 511 7.90 24.08 23.60
CA VAL A 511 7.34 24.81 22.44
C VAL A 511 5.88 25.18 22.70
N VAL A 512 5.07 24.25 23.22
CA VAL A 512 3.66 24.50 23.53
C VAL A 512 3.51 25.64 24.55
N GLU A 513 4.31 25.63 25.62
CA GLU A 513 4.29 26.71 26.62
C GLU A 513 4.74 28.05 26.04
N LYS A 514 5.76 28.06 25.17
CA LYS A 514 6.19 29.27 24.44
C LYS A 514 5.09 29.84 23.53
N LEU A 515 4.34 28.97 22.84
CA LEU A 515 3.19 29.38 22.01
C LEU A 515 2.08 29.97 22.88
N LYS A 516 1.73 29.30 23.98
CA LYS A 516 0.71 29.77 24.94
C LYS A 516 1.06 31.12 25.54
N ALA A 517 2.31 31.34 25.93
CA ALA A 517 2.80 32.62 26.44
C ALA A 517 2.72 33.77 25.41
N ASN A 518 2.66 33.43 24.11
CA ASN A 518 2.45 34.37 23.01
C ASN A 518 0.97 34.52 22.60
N GLY A 519 0.03 33.93 23.36
CA GLY A 519 -1.40 33.96 23.04
C GLY A 519 -1.79 33.09 21.84
N LEU A 520 -0.95 32.11 21.47
CA LEU A 520 -1.18 31.22 20.32
C LEU A 520 -1.70 29.88 20.82
N GLU A 521 -2.82 29.45 20.27
CA GLU A 521 -3.42 28.16 20.59
C GLU A 521 -2.84 27.04 19.71
N CYS A 522 -2.61 25.87 20.29
CA CYS A 522 -2.20 24.66 19.60
C CYS A 522 -3.06 23.49 20.07
N LEU A 523 -3.95 23.01 19.20
CA LEU A 523 -4.98 22.02 19.57
C LEU A 523 -4.39 20.63 19.80
N GLU A 524 -3.45 20.22 18.94
CA GLU A 524 -2.84 18.90 18.99
C GLU A 524 -1.32 19.02 19.07
N TYR A 525 -0.67 18.19 19.87
CA TYR A 525 0.78 18.05 19.86
C TYR A 525 1.17 16.65 20.28
N GLY A 526 1.99 16.00 19.45
CA GLY A 526 2.25 14.59 19.58
C GLY A 526 3.66 14.17 19.15
N ILE A 527 4.14 13.14 19.82
CA ILE A 527 5.33 12.38 19.44
C ILE A 527 4.91 10.94 19.14
N GLY A 528 5.82 10.15 18.58
CA GLY A 528 5.50 8.75 18.35
C GLY A 528 6.46 8.07 17.41
N CYS A 529 6.95 6.94 17.87
CA CYS A 529 7.51 5.88 17.05
C CYS A 529 7.21 4.57 17.80
N THR A 530 7.33 3.43 17.11
CA THR A 530 7.01 2.15 17.75
C THR A 530 7.81 1.87 19.02
N PRO A 531 9.13 2.18 19.11
CA PRO A 531 9.86 2.00 20.36
C PRO A 531 9.29 2.79 21.54
N THR A 532 9.05 4.09 21.37
CA THR A 532 8.53 4.96 22.45
C THR A 532 7.11 4.59 22.85
N CYS A 533 6.23 4.29 21.89
CA CYS A 533 4.83 3.96 22.19
C CYS A 533 4.65 2.54 22.73
N SER A 534 5.60 1.62 22.48
CA SER A 534 5.58 0.29 23.10
C SER A 534 6.14 0.31 24.52
N ASN A 535 6.95 1.32 24.85
CA ASN A 535 7.53 1.54 26.18
C ASN A 535 7.28 2.98 26.65
N PRO A 536 6.00 3.41 26.78
CA PRO A 536 5.67 4.80 27.06
C PRO A 536 6.17 5.23 28.45
N THR A 537 6.48 6.51 28.58
CA THR A 537 6.82 7.13 29.87
C THR A 537 5.65 7.96 30.38
N SER A 538 5.63 8.24 31.69
CA SER A 538 4.59 9.10 32.29
C SER A 538 4.59 10.52 31.74
N SER A 539 5.71 11.02 31.19
CA SER A 539 5.73 12.34 30.56
C SER A 539 4.91 12.38 29.27
N MET A 540 4.82 11.25 28.55
CA MET A 540 4.10 11.15 27.28
C MET A 540 2.57 11.27 27.44
N SER A 541 2.02 11.12 28.65
CA SER A 541 0.59 11.33 28.91
C SER A 541 0.20 12.82 28.95
N GLN A 542 1.18 13.73 28.95
CA GLN A 542 0.94 15.18 28.84
C GLN A 542 0.71 15.63 27.38
N LEU A 543 0.94 14.74 26.41
CA LEU A 543 0.73 14.98 24.99
C LEU A 543 -0.73 14.71 24.61
N THR A 544 -1.20 15.25 23.50
CA THR A 544 -2.57 14.98 23.02
C THR A 544 -2.66 13.73 22.13
N GLU A 545 -1.54 13.37 21.49
CA GLU A 545 -1.53 12.33 20.45
C GLU A 545 -0.23 11.51 20.40
N TRP A 546 -0.35 10.21 20.13
CA TRP A 546 0.74 9.31 19.74
C TRP A 546 0.57 8.78 18.31
N HIS A 547 1.66 8.67 17.54
CA HIS A 547 1.60 8.27 16.12
C HIS A 547 2.56 7.15 15.68
N PRO A 548 2.60 5.98 16.39
CA PRO A 548 3.38 4.82 15.97
C PRO A 548 2.76 4.13 14.75
N GLY A 549 3.52 3.28 14.04
CA GLY A 549 3.00 2.55 12.87
C GLY A 549 3.46 1.11 12.77
N ASN A 550 4.77 0.88 12.93
CA ASN A 550 5.40 -0.43 12.76
C ASN A 550 4.84 -1.52 13.69
N TYR A 551 4.37 -1.12 14.88
CA TYR A 551 3.81 -1.98 15.93
C TYR A 551 2.73 -2.95 15.42
N VAL A 552 2.02 -2.60 14.34
CA VAL A 552 1.01 -3.46 13.71
C VAL A 552 1.58 -4.83 13.29
N LEU A 553 2.87 -4.88 12.92
CA LEU A 553 3.58 -6.12 12.59
C LEU A 553 4.79 -6.38 13.50
N TYR A 554 5.37 -5.35 14.10
CA TYR A 554 6.72 -5.40 14.66
C TYR A 554 7.74 -5.99 13.65
N ASP A 555 8.95 -6.31 14.11
CA ASP A 555 10.01 -6.97 13.35
C ASP A 555 11.19 -7.32 14.27
N GLN A 556 12.23 -7.94 13.71
CA GLN A 556 13.43 -8.31 14.44
C GLN A 556 14.12 -7.08 15.06
N MET A 557 14.19 -5.95 14.35
CA MET A 557 14.75 -4.71 14.88
C MET A 557 13.98 -4.25 16.13
N GLN A 558 12.64 -4.23 16.08
CA GLN A 558 11.83 -3.86 17.24
C GLN A 558 12.03 -4.79 18.43
N MET A 559 12.18 -6.09 18.19
CA MET A 559 12.46 -7.06 19.25
C MET A 559 13.83 -6.79 19.90
N ILE A 560 14.88 -6.51 19.11
CA ILE A 560 16.22 -6.20 19.64
C ILE A 560 16.22 -4.90 20.45
N ILE A 561 15.48 -3.87 20.01
CA ILE A 561 15.32 -2.61 20.75
C ILE A 561 14.58 -2.84 22.10
N GLY A 562 13.85 -3.95 22.24
CA GLY A 562 12.99 -4.22 23.40
C GLY A 562 11.59 -3.63 23.28
N SER A 563 11.12 -3.37 22.05
CA SER A 563 9.77 -2.84 21.79
C SER A 563 8.70 -3.93 21.77
N CYS A 564 9.09 -5.18 21.57
CA CYS A 564 8.19 -6.33 21.54
C CYS A 564 8.92 -7.62 21.88
N GLN A 565 8.17 -8.70 22.08
CA GLN A 565 8.69 -10.06 22.16
C GLN A 565 8.66 -10.72 20.78
N GLN A 566 9.34 -11.86 20.63
CA GLN A 566 9.33 -12.63 19.39
C GLN A 566 7.91 -13.04 18.96
N ALA A 567 7.04 -13.36 19.92
CA ALA A 567 5.65 -13.74 19.67
C ALA A 567 4.77 -12.61 19.11
N ASP A 568 5.21 -11.35 19.28
CA ASP A 568 4.50 -10.19 18.77
C ASP A 568 4.84 -9.87 17.30
N ILE A 569 5.83 -10.55 16.71
CA ILE A 569 6.20 -10.36 15.31
C ILE A 569 5.12 -11.00 14.42
N GLY A 570 4.28 -10.15 13.83
CA GLY A 570 3.10 -10.54 13.07
C GLY A 570 3.37 -10.97 11.64
N CYS A 571 4.61 -10.93 11.15
CA CYS A 571 4.94 -11.31 9.77
C CYS A 571 6.25 -12.07 9.61
N PHE A 572 6.33 -12.91 8.58
CA PHE A 572 7.57 -13.56 8.15
C PHE A 572 7.56 -13.78 6.63
N VAL A 573 8.74 -13.90 6.03
CA VAL A 573 8.89 -14.36 4.64
C VAL A 573 9.12 -15.88 4.65
N LEU A 574 8.22 -16.63 4.01
CA LEU A 574 8.40 -18.04 3.72
C LEU A 574 9.36 -18.20 2.55
N THR A 575 10.37 -19.06 2.69
CA THR A 575 11.35 -19.35 1.63
C THR A 575 11.65 -20.83 1.57
N THR A 576 12.12 -21.31 0.42
CA THR A 576 12.47 -22.70 0.18
C THR A 576 13.98 -22.87 -0.01
N VAL A 577 14.55 -23.91 0.61
CA VAL A 577 15.93 -24.35 0.36
C VAL A 577 16.01 -24.94 -1.05
N ILE A 578 16.84 -24.32 -1.91
CA ILE A 578 16.96 -24.65 -3.34
C ILE A 578 18.36 -25.13 -3.75
N GLY A 579 19.34 -25.09 -2.85
CA GLY A 579 20.68 -25.62 -3.15
C GLY A 579 21.53 -25.86 -1.91
N HIS A 580 22.38 -26.90 -1.97
CA HIS A 580 23.37 -27.22 -0.94
C HIS A 580 24.78 -27.15 -1.51
N TYR A 581 25.69 -26.58 -0.71
CA TYR A 581 27.10 -26.43 -1.08
C TYR A 581 27.98 -26.86 0.11
N PRO A 582 28.19 -28.19 0.27
CA PRO A 582 28.78 -28.77 1.48
C PRO A 582 30.32 -28.72 1.49
N ASP A 583 30.98 -28.30 0.42
CA ASP A 583 32.44 -28.18 0.39
C ASP A 583 32.94 -27.18 1.44
N GLU A 584 34.11 -27.46 2.00
CA GLU A 584 34.71 -26.71 3.10
C GLU A 584 34.82 -25.20 2.83
N LYS A 585 35.01 -24.81 1.55
CA LYS A 585 35.11 -23.41 1.15
C LYS A 585 33.77 -22.68 1.22
N ARG A 586 32.66 -23.37 0.98
CA ARG A 586 31.32 -22.76 0.90
C ARG A 586 30.51 -23.01 2.17
N ASN A 587 30.29 -24.28 2.54
CA ASN A 587 29.50 -24.71 3.69
C ASN A 587 28.24 -23.83 3.93
N TYR A 588 27.39 -23.74 2.90
CA TYR A 588 26.15 -22.95 2.96
C TYR A 588 25.02 -23.61 2.19
N MET A 589 23.80 -23.20 2.49
CA MET A 589 22.61 -23.49 1.67
C MET A 589 22.13 -22.21 1.00
N ILE A 590 21.50 -22.37 -0.16
CA ILE A 590 20.82 -21.28 -0.87
C ILE A 590 19.32 -21.43 -0.68
N VAL A 591 18.67 -20.32 -0.38
CA VAL A 591 17.21 -20.18 -0.33
C VAL A 591 16.72 -19.24 -1.43
N ASP A 592 15.48 -19.42 -1.89
CA ASP A 592 14.85 -18.60 -2.94
C ASP A 592 14.35 -17.23 -2.45
N CYS A 593 14.99 -16.68 -1.42
CA CYS A 593 14.67 -15.39 -0.83
C CYS A 593 15.89 -14.48 -0.88
N GLY A 594 15.91 -13.59 -1.87
CA GLY A 594 16.89 -12.51 -1.97
C GLY A 594 16.33 -11.17 -1.50
N PHE A 595 17.03 -10.08 -1.83
CA PHE A 595 16.63 -8.75 -1.38
C PHE A 595 15.32 -8.26 -2.01
N THR A 596 14.86 -8.86 -3.12
CA THR A 596 13.52 -8.57 -3.69
C THR A 596 12.37 -9.13 -2.87
N ALA A 597 12.65 -9.99 -1.89
CA ALA A 597 11.65 -10.53 -0.97
C ALA A 597 11.83 -10.00 0.47
N LEU A 598 13.05 -9.67 0.90
CA LEU A 598 13.33 -9.20 2.27
C LEU A 598 13.69 -7.71 2.38
N SER A 599 14.13 -7.06 1.30
CA SER A 599 14.95 -5.82 1.28
C SER A 599 16.40 -6.04 1.77
N LEU A 600 17.21 -4.98 1.77
CA LEU A 600 18.60 -5.00 2.30
C LEU A 600 18.71 -4.44 3.72
N HIS A 601 17.59 -4.10 4.37
CA HIS A 601 17.61 -3.57 5.73
C HIS A 601 18.27 -4.57 6.71
N GLY A 602 18.99 -4.02 7.70
CA GLY A 602 19.68 -4.78 8.75
C GLY A 602 21.01 -5.43 8.34
N GLY A 603 21.33 -5.52 7.04
CA GLY A 603 22.62 -6.05 6.57
C GLY A 603 23.46 -5.05 5.77
N GLY A 604 24.74 -5.39 5.58
CA GLY A 604 25.73 -4.53 4.90
C GLY A 604 26.01 -3.21 5.65
N ASP A 605 26.60 -2.23 4.98
CA ASP A 605 26.69 -0.83 5.44
C ASP A 605 25.39 -0.03 5.20
N CYS A 606 24.30 -0.73 4.89
CA CYS A 606 23.02 -0.13 4.57
C CYS A 606 22.31 0.38 5.84
N CYS A 607 21.35 1.28 5.62
CA CYS A 607 20.64 2.06 6.62
C CYS A 607 20.08 1.23 7.79
N GLY A 608 20.26 1.70 9.03
CA GLY A 608 19.58 1.16 10.21
C GLY A 608 20.25 -0.05 10.84
N LYS A 609 21.58 -0.02 11.04
CA LYS A 609 22.26 -1.06 11.81
C LYS A 609 21.80 -1.03 13.26
N THR A 610 20.83 -1.87 13.61
CA THR A 610 20.69 -2.34 14.98
C THR A 610 21.71 -3.46 15.17
N PRO A 611 22.71 -3.29 16.07
CA PRO A 611 23.73 -4.29 16.31
C PRO A 611 23.11 -5.68 16.52
N GLY A 612 23.54 -6.67 15.73
CA GLY A 612 23.10 -8.06 15.88
C GLY A 612 21.84 -8.46 15.08
N SER A 613 21.16 -7.53 14.39
CA SER A 613 19.95 -7.86 13.63
C SER A 613 20.21 -8.66 12.35
N GLY A 614 21.17 -8.22 11.52
CA GLY A 614 21.43 -8.84 10.22
C GLY A 614 20.25 -8.67 9.26
N TYR A 615 20.20 -9.46 8.18
CA TYR A 615 19.09 -9.37 7.20
C TYR A 615 17.75 -9.94 7.71
N GLY A 616 17.73 -10.58 8.88
CA GLY A 616 16.56 -11.22 9.45
C GLY A 616 16.89 -12.45 10.31
N PHE A 617 15.90 -12.93 11.04
CA PHE A 617 16.01 -14.08 11.94
C PHE A 617 15.30 -15.31 11.39
N ILE A 618 16.01 -16.44 11.33
CA ILE A 618 15.46 -17.71 10.83
C ILE A 618 14.75 -18.41 12.01
N VAL A 619 13.43 -18.42 11.96
CA VAL A 619 12.56 -18.89 13.05
C VAL A 619 12.85 -20.35 13.37
N ASN A 620 12.96 -20.70 14.66
CA ASN A 620 13.27 -22.04 15.17
C ASN A 620 14.63 -22.63 14.76
N HIS A 621 15.49 -21.84 14.09
CA HIS A 621 16.83 -22.27 13.68
C HIS A 621 17.89 -21.26 14.14
N PRO A 622 18.06 -21.06 15.47
CA PRO A 622 18.93 -20.03 16.03
C PRO A 622 20.40 -20.21 15.65
N GLU A 623 20.82 -21.42 15.25
CA GLU A 623 22.16 -21.74 14.76
C GLU A 623 22.43 -21.24 13.34
N LEU A 624 21.41 -20.83 12.58
CA LEU A 624 21.52 -20.35 11.21
C LEU A 624 21.48 -18.82 11.12
N LYS A 625 22.12 -18.26 10.11
CA LYS A 625 22.00 -16.85 9.72
C LYS A 625 21.88 -16.69 8.22
N LEU A 626 21.08 -15.71 7.80
CA LEU A 626 21.10 -15.21 6.43
C LEU A 626 22.34 -14.30 6.27
N ALA A 627 23.37 -14.82 5.60
CA ALA A 627 24.70 -14.20 5.54
C ALA A 627 24.81 -13.13 4.44
N SER A 628 24.16 -13.36 3.30
CA SER A 628 24.13 -12.41 2.18
C SER A 628 22.94 -12.70 1.27
N MET A 629 22.59 -11.73 0.45
CA MET A 629 21.54 -11.86 -0.56
C MET A 629 22.02 -11.31 -1.90
N SER A 630 21.62 -11.98 -2.97
CA SER A 630 21.50 -11.41 -4.31
C SER A 630 20.05 -10.99 -4.54
N GLN A 631 19.69 -10.69 -5.79
CA GLN A 631 18.32 -10.28 -6.11
C GLN A 631 17.28 -11.30 -5.64
N GLU A 632 17.42 -12.57 -6.07
CA GLU A 632 16.42 -13.62 -5.82
C GLU A 632 16.93 -14.78 -4.93
N HIS A 633 18.20 -14.72 -4.49
CA HIS A 633 18.80 -15.80 -3.70
C HIS A 633 19.38 -15.27 -2.39
N GLY A 634 19.14 -16.02 -1.32
CA GLY A 634 19.76 -15.82 -0.01
C GLY A 634 20.77 -16.92 0.30
N ILE A 635 21.90 -16.56 0.90
CA ILE A 635 22.91 -17.51 1.38
C ILE A 635 22.72 -17.69 2.88
N VAL A 636 22.36 -18.89 3.31
CA VAL A 636 22.22 -19.24 4.73
C VAL A 636 23.46 -20.02 5.19
N LYS A 637 24.08 -19.53 6.26
CA LYS A 637 25.28 -20.11 6.90
C LYS A 637 25.00 -20.48 8.35
N SER A 638 25.86 -21.34 8.91
CA SER A 638 25.97 -21.47 10.35
C SER A 638 26.39 -20.12 10.97
N LYS A 639 25.79 -19.74 12.10
CA LYS A 639 26.24 -18.61 12.91
C LYS A 639 27.64 -18.85 13.45
N ASN A 640 27.94 -20.10 13.83
CA ASN A 640 29.28 -20.51 14.23
C ASN A 640 30.09 -20.94 12.98
N PRO A 641 31.09 -20.16 12.56
CA PRO A 641 31.84 -20.43 11.34
C PRO A 641 32.64 -21.74 11.39
N THR A 642 32.93 -22.29 12.57
CA THR A 642 33.65 -23.57 12.71
C THR A 642 32.73 -24.78 12.68
N LYS A 643 31.40 -24.58 12.72
CA LYS A 643 30.42 -25.67 12.70
C LYS A 643 29.80 -25.82 11.31
N ALA A 644 29.90 -27.02 10.75
CA ALA A 644 29.25 -27.37 9.50
C ALA A 644 27.72 -27.34 9.62
N ILE A 645 27.03 -26.96 8.53
CA ILE A 645 25.58 -27.09 8.47
C ILE A 645 25.25 -28.58 8.33
N ASP A 646 24.30 -29.05 9.14
CA ASP A 646 23.72 -30.37 8.97
C ASP A 646 22.66 -30.32 7.84
N PHE A 647 23.11 -30.51 6.61
CA PHE A 647 22.25 -30.47 5.42
C PHE A 647 21.13 -31.52 5.41
N SER A 648 21.25 -32.59 6.21
CA SER A 648 20.21 -33.62 6.31
C SER A 648 18.93 -33.11 6.99
N LYS A 649 19.05 -32.08 7.85
CA LYS A 649 17.92 -31.41 8.50
C LYS A 649 17.18 -30.44 7.58
N TYR A 650 17.81 -30.05 6.48
CA TYR A 650 17.34 -28.99 5.58
C TYR A 650 17.28 -29.48 4.14
N PRO A 651 16.59 -30.58 3.79
CA PRO A 651 16.60 -31.11 2.43
C PRO A 651 16.12 -30.07 1.39
N LEU A 652 16.48 -30.26 0.12
CA LEU A 652 15.95 -29.41 -0.96
C LEU A 652 14.42 -29.45 -0.95
N GLY A 653 13.78 -28.28 -1.02
CA GLY A 653 12.33 -28.14 -0.83
C GLY A 653 11.90 -27.85 0.62
N TYR A 654 12.81 -27.96 1.59
CA TYR A 654 12.52 -27.58 2.98
C TYR A 654 12.22 -26.08 3.06
N GLN A 655 11.15 -25.73 3.78
CA GLN A 655 10.71 -24.35 3.92
C GLN A 655 11.20 -23.74 5.24
N LEU A 656 11.78 -22.56 5.16
CA LEU A 656 12.21 -21.76 6.29
C LEU A 656 11.33 -20.51 6.42
N ARG A 657 11.21 -20.01 7.64
CA ARG A 657 10.52 -18.75 7.95
C ARG A 657 11.55 -17.73 8.40
N ILE A 658 11.53 -16.55 7.79
CA ILE A 658 12.46 -15.46 8.11
C ILE A 658 11.65 -14.29 8.67
N PHE A 659 11.85 -13.97 9.94
CA PHE A 659 11.40 -12.69 10.47
C PHE A 659 12.26 -11.59 9.86
N PRO A 660 11.63 -10.58 9.21
CA PRO A 660 12.37 -9.51 8.59
C PRO A 660 13.07 -8.65 9.63
N ASP A 661 14.20 -8.05 9.25
CA ASP A 661 14.83 -6.98 10.03
C ASP A 661 13.88 -5.81 10.25
N HIS A 662 13.28 -5.33 9.16
CA HIS A 662 12.40 -4.17 9.15
C HIS A 662 11.14 -4.42 8.33
N SER A 663 9.99 -4.58 8.99
CA SER A 663 8.75 -4.99 8.35
C SER A 663 8.24 -3.99 7.32
N CYS A 664 8.42 -2.68 7.52
CA CYS A 664 8.00 -1.67 6.53
C CYS A 664 8.74 -1.85 5.19
N ALA A 665 10.04 -2.13 5.25
CA ALA A 665 10.87 -2.31 4.07
C ALA A 665 10.54 -3.63 3.36
N THR A 666 10.41 -4.72 4.12
CA THR A 666 10.00 -6.02 3.59
C THR A 666 8.61 -5.96 2.96
N CYS A 667 7.61 -5.40 3.65
CA CYS A 667 6.24 -5.26 3.13
C CYS A 667 6.19 -4.51 1.79
N CYS A 668 7.04 -3.49 1.61
CA CYS A 668 7.13 -2.74 0.35
C CYS A 668 7.48 -3.63 -0.86
N MET A 669 8.21 -4.72 -0.63
CA MET A 669 8.67 -5.63 -1.67
C MET A 669 7.57 -6.57 -2.20
N HIS A 670 6.50 -6.80 -1.43
CA HIS A 670 5.46 -7.78 -1.77
C HIS A 670 4.21 -7.11 -2.37
N GLU A 671 3.67 -7.68 -3.44
CA GLU A 671 2.41 -7.21 -4.07
C GLU A 671 1.16 -7.72 -3.36
N VAL A 672 1.30 -8.78 -2.57
CA VAL A 672 0.23 -9.43 -1.81
C VAL A 672 0.80 -9.97 -0.51
N PHE A 673 0.06 -9.84 0.58
CA PHE A 673 0.35 -10.48 1.86
C PHE A 673 -0.61 -11.65 2.02
N HIS A 674 -0.08 -12.85 2.28
CA HIS A 674 -0.92 -14.00 2.55
C HIS A 674 -1.26 -14.05 4.04
N ILE A 675 -2.54 -14.01 4.36
CA ILE A 675 -3.00 -13.89 5.74
C ILE A 675 -3.28 -15.27 6.29
N ALA A 676 -2.65 -15.58 7.42
CA ALA A 676 -2.76 -16.88 8.07
C ALA A 676 -3.46 -16.78 9.43
N ASP A 677 -4.21 -17.83 9.77
CA ASP A 677 -4.65 -18.07 11.14
C ASP A 677 -3.50 -18.66 12.01
N LYS A 678 -3.76 -18.84 13.30
CA LYS A 678 -2.80 -19.45 14.25
C LYS A 678 -2.40 -20.89 13.94
N ASN A 679 -3.08 -21.56 13.02
CA ASN A 679 -2.83 -22.94 12.62
C ASN A 679 -2.22 -23.01 11.20
N ASP A 680 -1.66 -21.90 10.69
CA ASP A 680 -1.08 -21.79 9.36
C ASP A 680 -2.05 -22.05 8.19
N ASN A 681 -3.36 -21.91 8.41
CA ASN A 681 -4.31 -21.90 7.30
C ASN A 681 -4.36 -20.51 6.68
N ILE A 682 -4.25 -20.42 5.35
CA ILE A 682 -4.45 -19.17 4.63
C ILE A 682 -5.94 -18.85 4.61
N ILE A 683 -6.29 -17.68 5.15
CA ILE A 683 -7.67 -17.22 5.35
C ILE A 683 -8.02 -16.00 4.49
N ASP A 684 -7.02 -15.22 4.06
CA ASP A 684 -7.24 -14.02 3.24
C ASP A 684 -5.95 -13.63 2.47
N GLU A 685 -6.08 -12.66 1.57
CA GLU A 685 -4.97 -11.99 0.88
C GLU A 685 -5.16 -10.47 0.97
N TRP A 686 -4.16 -9.77 1.52
CA TRP A 686 -4.18 -8.31 1.59
C TRP A 686 -3.30 -7.70 0.51
N VAL A 687 -3.79 -6.64 -0.14
CA VAL A 687 -3.07 -5.94 -1.21
C VAL A 687 -2.66 -4.56 -0.72
N PRO A 688 -1.36 -4.26 -0.59
CA PRO A 688 -0.89 -2.95 -0.19
C PRO A 688 -1.03 -1.94 -1.34
N VAL A 689 -1.38 -0.69 -1.02
CA VAL A 689 -1.21 0.41 -1.98
C VAL A 689 0.29 0.73 -2.15
N LYS A 690 0.70 0.97 -3.39
CA LYS A 690 2.08 1.30 -3.78
C LYS A 690 2.14 2.59 -4.60
N GLY A 691 3.34 3.15 -4.75
CA GLY A 691 3.58 4.35 -5.56
C GLY A 691 3.52 5.67 -4.78
N TRP A 692 3.36 6.79 -5.51
CA TRP A 692 3.43 8.16 -4.99
C TRP A 692 2.35 9.10 -5.49
#